data_AF-Q0CAL1-F1
#
_entry.id   AF-Q0CAL1-F1
#
_cell.length_a   1.000
_cell.length_b   1.000
_cell.length_c   1.000
_cell.angle_alpha   90.00
_cell.angle_beta   90.00
_cell.angle_gamma   90.00
#
_symmetry.space_group_name_H-M   'P 1'
#
loop_
_entity.id
_entity.type
_entity.pdbx_description
1 polymer ?
#
loop_
_entity_poly.entity_id
_entity_poly.type
_entity_poly.pdbx_seq_one_letter_code
_entity_poly.pdbx_strand_id
1 'polypeptide(L)'
;MSNSRLLGFRYDELYENLDKHLSELRSLPLQTLSARDGGWTPLDAFGEIYRIWYFPDLPPRDIIVETFDFPDGFKPRFEESPDSIRILADDPNKVPPDDIGFIEYHKKTGRVVLFNADPPSHLPPVPPHDNTCPGKYEWVGIHRYYINRAVFIMALAGYRINIETKYSVWEFFKRPGSEYLSCSVTETDKHLEGRGAGKENTDGETSLSLRTCLSVSLRPREAQPAIFMTWLSVVFDIQGLSDASRLCETPAGDIMLDAELTGKLYVDGLQVLLPYISRGTFRYRYNLRQFRVGSGDGRVPDIPKRVAAIWKEAIQQREDAFLPKYVEILSETPHYLDVRHADKHVDSATAKKIWHFLQTGVDKGKFFYWGREGKEVESIIQSFGKEPKVISEVLWNILRNACLIRTPEEEQIELLKKFREAPSTVRLESVFSKNVRHLLEASFKIDKETENIKVMFVDCGENPISVDYENDLLNINSKWLDYNVIHEDYPCRISSSKDNEPGDYFYCDHIVEQLYEQSLQQLCKVMSTSPIQKRWRKMSRTLREKLEEMPRRVIAQKTSSPNGGTVAVSWELELSGRVLSRLGEEIEYCVILHDHGCALESSEIIFRGSQSLADICKTCADGSVEEIPGSHTGLCGCQMRLVTPAASSCSVTFLVPVSSTIYYPQVARNDPVAIYVPALETVEPHNPHETGQTKESPNEKNACGHGDEHIPWACHVDIKYERQWEAWEAVEFPTLFRSFSFEEYNPKFQVRSLMALDNGRLRDRFEVDDFLRVSMPLDTGVQYILHIHSIFPPNPSQPGDEGTLLATRYSYRCETPWFGGDGYPGIVNRNEVILHFKDFTSMGSRHDASLVPIEMISKVWSAELRHTVDVPDDLDANGLYYHYCRFAVRSDGSDDTVCLMPIASHLLPRTNRWHNPWYNQQSKPEVLDLTPGVLGLAEGFYQAQCNVHSGFNFDPSAHLTWRSAYNVATTYDGTMKGIVEDINSRKLLGVDDISRGTPLVATLSIPDKGIAQRKEQITENIQILLNIDELLSLSPRPDFLVVTCPIWILHKDAHNRFSHAIHSLLRHRYGVHIAKVKFRPHGIPRDETMLVLVASSNLRSIASTRPQKQMSTTILPDSAHPIPSHNRWETQLI
;
A
#
# COMPACT_ATOMS: atom_id res chain seq x y z
N MET A 1 -46.23 80.51 -22.46
CA MET A 1 -46.47 80.45 -21.00
C MET A 1 -46.33 79.01 -20.55
N SER A 2 -45.35 78.79 -19.65
CA SER A 2 -45.27 77.74 -18.61
C SER A 2 -45.77 76.32 -18.89
N ASN A 3 -44.84 75.36 -19.03
CA ASN A 3 -44.55 74.36 -17.99
C ASN A 3 -43.45 73.38 -18.46
N SER A 4 -42.20 73.75 -18.21
CA SER A 4 -41.01 72.89 -18.30
C SER A 4 -40.49 72.60 -16.89
N ARG A 5 -41.25 71.83 -16.11
CA ARG A 5 -40.82 71.25 -14.83
C ARG A 5 -41.61 69.97 -14.66
N LEU A 6 -40.94 68.82 -14.77
CA LEU A 6 -41.32 67.47 -14.35
C LEU A 6 -40.81 66.48 -15.40
N LEU A 7 -39.56 66.03 -15.23
CA LEU A 7 -38.99 64.76 -15.75
C LEU A 7 -37.48 64.63 -15.44
N GLY A 8 -36.87 65.60 -14.75
CA GLY A 8 -35.49 65.51 -14.23
C GLY A 8 -35.35 64.89 -12.82
N PHE A 9 -36.40 64.30 -12.26
CA PHE A 9 -36.38 63.72 -10.91
C PHE A 9 -36.46 62.20 -11.00
N ARG A 10 -35.33 61.50 -10.76
CA ARG A 10 -35.26 60.12 -10.18
C ARG A 10 -33.89 59.44 -10.31
N TYR A 11 -32.91 60.00 -11.02
CA TYR A 11 -31.52 59.53 -10.92
C TYR A 11 -30.83 60.05 -9.63
N ASP A 12 -31.22 61.22 -9.12
CA ASP A 12 -30.70 61.78 -7.88
C ASP A 12 -31.01 60.93 -6.63
N GLU A 13 -32.07 60.10 -6.65
CA GLU A 13 -32.41 59.18 -5.55
C GLU A 13 -31.38 58.05 -5.34
N LEU A 14 -30.68 57.62 -6.39
CA LEU A 14 -29.66 56.56 -6.31
C LEU A 14 -28.38 57.09 -5.65
N TYR A 15 -28.06 58.37 -5.89
CA TYR A 15 -26.88 59.06 -5.35
C TYR A 15 -27.11 59.63 -3.95
N GLU A 16 -28.30 60.19 -3.66
CA GLU A 16 -28.70 60.54 -2.28
C GLU A 16 -28.69 59.31 -1.37
N ASN A 17 -29.01 58.13 -1.92
CA ASN A 17 -28.87 56.88 -1.20
C ASN A 17 -27.39 56.56 -0.93
N LEU A 18 -26.48 56.57 -1.92
CA LEU A 18 -25.05 56.28 -1.68
C LEU A 18 -24.43 57.22 -0.63
N ASP A 19 -24.71 58.53 -0.72
CA ASP A 19 -24.23 59.53 0.24
C ASP A 19 -24.82 59.31 1.64
N LYS A 20 -26.10 58.96 1.74
CA LYS A 20 -26.73 58.55 3.01
C LYS A 20 -26.09 57.28 3.58
N HIS A 21 -25.74 56.29 2.75
CA HIS A 21 -25.15 55.02 3.19
C HIS A 21 -23.70 55.16 3.65
N LEU A 22 -22.89 55.96 2.96
CA LEU A 22 -21.50 56.23 3.35
C LEU A 22 -21.41 57.03 4.67
N SER A 23 -22.47 57.79 4.99
CA SER A 23 -22.59 58.53 6.27
C SER A 23 -22.74 57.61 7.49
N GLU A 24 -23.32 56.42 7.33
CA GLU A 24 -23.55 55.45 8.42
C GLU A 24 -22.27 54.71 8.84
N LEU A 25 -21.26 54.64 7.95
CA LEU A 25 -19.93 54.10 8.29
C LEU A 25 -19.22 54.93 9.36
N ARG A 26 -19.61 56.19 9.56
CA ARG A 26 -19.02 57.14 10.52
C ARG A 26 -19.35 56.79 11.98
N SER A 27 -20.37 55.98 12.25
CA SER A 27 -20.92 55.76 13.59
C SER A 27 -20.70 54.36 14.19
N LEU A 28 -19.97 53.47 13.50
CA LEU A 28 -19.79 52.08 13.93
C LEU A 28 -18.49 51.87 14.75
N PRO A 29 -18.53 51.25 15.95
CA PRO A 29 -17.33 50.92 16.74
C PRO A 29 -16.51 49.78 16.12
N LEU A 30 -15.16 49.88 16.19
CA LEU A 30 -14.24 48.87 15.63
C LEU A 30 -14.47 47.45 16.18
N GLN A 31 -14.88 47.32 17.45
CA GLN A 31 -15.10 46.02 18.11
C GLN A 31 -16.39 45.30 17.66
N THR A 32 -17.44 46.03 17.27
CA THR A 32 -18.75 45.47 16.92
C THR A 32 -18.77 44.83 15.53
N LEU A 33 -17.87 45.28 14.64
CA LEU A 33 -17.69 44.74 13.28
C LEU A 33 -16.61 43.64 13.24
N SER A 34 -15.52 43.80 14.01
CA SER A 34 -14.49 42.76 14.22
C SER A 34 -15.06 41.39 14.63
N ALA A 35 -16.16 41.35 15.39
CA ALA A 35 -16.81 40.12 15.82
C ALA A 35 -17.76 39.50 14.76
N ARG A 36 -18.16 40.27 13.73
CA ARG A 36 -19.05 39.85 12.63
C ARG A 36 -18.32 39.45 11.35
N ASP A 37 -17.05 39.84 11.18
CA ASP A 37 -16.41 39.91 9.85
C ASP A 37 -15.49 38.72 9.47
N GLY A 38 -15.47 37.64 10.24
CA GLY A 38 -15.01 36.31 9.75
C GLY A 38 -13.61 36.22 9.11
N GLY A 39 -12.68 37.14 9.41
CA GLY A 39 -11.27 37.05 8.96
C GLY A 39 -10.95 37.59 7.56
N TRP A 40 -11.71 38.56 7.02
CA TRP A 40 -11.39 39.21 5.74
C TRP A 40 -10.02 39.94 5.75
N THR A 41 -9.30 39.83 4.65
CA THR A 41 -8.00 40.47 4.38
C THR A 41 -8.15 41.61 3.36
N PRO A 42 -7.14 42.49 3.19
CA PRO A 42 -7.14 43.49 2.11
C PRO A 42 -7.29 42.89 0.70
N LEU A 43 -6.86 41.64 0.53
CA LEU A 43 -6.98 40.90 -0.71
C LEU A 43 -8.45 40.59 -1.05
N ASP A 44 -9.23 40.19 -0.04
CA ASP A 44 -10.66 39.90 -0.17
C ASP A 44 -11.45 41.17 -0.46
N ALA A 45 -11.07 42.26 0.22
CA ALA A 45 -11.64 43.57 -0.04
C ALA A 45 -11.38 44.04 -1.48
N PHE A 46 -10.18 43.79 -2.03
CA PHE A 46 -9.87 44.11 -3.41
C PHE A 46 -10.69 43.26 -4.39
N GLY A 47 -10.88 41.97 -4.11
CA GLY A 47 -11.71 41.08 -4.94
C GLY A 47 -13.15 41.57 -5.07
N GLU A 48 -13.75 42.07 -3.99
CA GLU A 48 -15.10 42.68 -4.04
C GLU A 48 -15.10 44.03 -4.77
N ILE A 49 -14.08 44.85 -4.57
CA ILE A 49 -13.92 46.12 -5.31
C ILE A 49 -13.81 45.85 -6.82
N TYR A 50 -13.04 44.82 -7.21
CA TYR A 50 -12.92 44.39 -8.61
C TYR A 50 -14.24 43.81 -9.13
N ARG A 51 -14.96 43.02 -8.33
CA ARG A 51 -16.28 42.48 -8.71
C ARG A 51 -17.26 43.60 -9.08
N ILE A 52 -17.29 44.67 -8.29
CA ILE A 52 -18.11 45.87 -8.55
C ILE A 52 -17.69 46.58 -9.85
N TRP A 53 -16.41 46.48 -10.22
CA TRP A 53 -15.87 47.06 -11.46
C TRP A 53 -16.15 46.19 -12.70
N TYR A 54 -16.17 44.84 -12.59
CA TYR A 54 -16.00 43.93 -13.73
C TYR A 54 -17.15 42.94 -14.07
N PHE A 55 -17.86 42.31 -13.12
CA PHE A 55 -18.45 40.97 -13.37
C PHE A 55 -19.89 40.92 -13.95
N PRO A 56 -20.21 40.11 -14.99
CA PRO A 56 -21.51 40.13 -15.72
C PRO A 56 -22.70 39.23 -15.28
N ASP A 57 -22.57 38.27 -14.34
CA ASP A 57 -23.54 37.13 -14.24
C ASP A 57 -24.31 36.91 -12.91
N LEU A 58 -24.22 37.82 -11.92
CA LEU A 58 -24.99 37.72 -10.67
C LEU A 58 -25.75 39.02 -10.37
N PRO A 59 -27.07 38.97 -10.09
CA PRO A 59 -27.85 40.18 -9.85
C PRO A 59 -27.42 40.86 -8.53
N PRO A 60 -27.40 42.21 -8.49
CA PRO A 60 -27.76 43.19 -9.51
C PRO A 60 -26.49 43.59 -10.30
N ARG A 61 -26.45 43.34 -11.61
CA ARG A 61 -26.63 44.39 -12.64
C ARG A 61 -25.62 45.54 -12.48
N ASP A 62 -24.60 45.48 -13.34
CA ASP A 62 -23.23 45.99 -13.13
C ASP A 62 -22.99 47.37 -13.76
N ILE A 63 -22.09 48.17 -13.21
CA ILE A 63 -21.91 49.57 -13.66
C ILE A 63 -21.40 49.67 -15.10
N ILE A 64 -20.44 48.86 -15.57
CA ILE A 64 -19.97 48.96 -16.97
C ILE A 64 -20.87 48.17 -17.91
N VAL A 65 -21.15 46.90 -17.59
CA VAL A 65 -21.91 45.99 -18.46
C VAL A 65 -23.35 46.45 -18.70
N GLU A 66 -24.06 46.95 -17.68
CA GLU A 66 -25.43 47.49 -17.84
C GLU A 66 -25.43 48.87 -18.52
N THR A 67 -24.43 49.70 -18.23
CA THR A 67 -24.34 51.06 -18.78
C THR A 67 -24.08 51.07 -20.27
N PHE A 68 -23.35 50.08 -20.77
CA PHE A 68 -22.96 49.98 -22.18
C PHE A 68 -23.60 48.78 -22.91
N ASP A 69 -24.47 48.01 -22.24
CA ASP A 69 -25.24 46.86 -22.78
C ASP A 69 -24.38 45.78 -23.45
N PHE A 70 -23.46 45.17 -22.67
CA PHE A 70 -22.60 44.07 -23.14
C PHE A 70 -23.09 42.69 -22.63
N PRO A 71 -24.03 42.02 -23.33
CA PRO A 71 -24.64 40.78 -22.85
C PRO A 71 -23.65 39.61 -22.66
N ASP A 72 -22.50 39.65 -23.35
CA ASP A 72 -21.44 38.64 -23.26
C ASP A 72 -20.26 39.08 -22.35
N GLY A 73 -20.36 40.24 -21.70
CA GLY A 73 -19.29 40.86 -20.90
C GLY A 73 -18.17 41.50 -21.73
N PHE A 74 -17.07 41.88 -21.07
CA PHE A 74 -15.83 42.36 -21.70
C PHE A 74 -14.61 41.64 -21.07
N LYS A 75 -13.46 41.61 -21.76
CA LYS A 75 -12.22 41.02 -21.21
C LYS A 75 -11.19 42.13 -20.92
N PRO A 76 -10.74 42.32 -19.67
CA PRO A 76 -9.86 43.44 -19.33
C PRO A 76 -8.45 43.15 -19.79
N ARG A 77 -7.71 44.20 -20.16
CA ARG A 77 -6.37 44.08 -20.72
C ARG A 77 -5.32 44.67 -19.79
N PHE A 78 -4.25 43.92 -19.54
CA PHE A 78 -3.11 44.36 -18.74
C PHE A 78 -2.11 45.15 -19.60
N GLU A 79 -1.69 46.31 -19.11
CA GLU A 79 -0.57 47.08 -19.65
C GLU A 79 0.36 47.53 -18.52
N GLU A 80 1.67 47.40 -18.72
CA GLU A 80 2.67 47.93 -17.80
C GLU A 80 3.60 48.92 -18.52
N SER A 81 3.69 50.12 -17.96
CA SER A 81 4.62 51.17 -18.37
C SER A 81 5.64 51.46 -17.27
N PRO A 82 6.70 52.25 -17.53
CA PRO A 82 7.65 52.67 -16.50
C PRO A 82 6.99 53.43 -15.33
N ASP A 83 5.86 54.11 -15.58
CA ASP A 83 5.21 55.01 -14.62
C ASP A 83 3.95 54.43 -13.97
N SER A 84 3.30 53.44 -14.61
CA SER A 84 2.06 52.83 -14.09
C SER A 84 1.81 51.40 -14.56
N ILE A 85 0.92 50.70 -13.84
CA ILE A 85 0.32 49.42 -14.22
C ILE A 85 -1.18 49.67 -14.45
N ARG A 86 -1.73 49.25 -15.59
CA ARG A 86 -3.12 49.52 -16.00
C ARG A 86 -3.85 48.24 -16.34
N ILE A 87 -5.10 48.13 -15.87
CA ILE A 87 -6.10 47.19 -16.34
C ILE A 87 -7.15 48.00 -17.08
N LEU A 88 -7.30 47.79 -18.39
CA LEU A 88 -8.20 48.56 -19.24
C LEU A 88 -9.47 47.76 -19.53
N ALA A 89 -10.63 48.43 -19.44
CA ALA A 89 -11.90 47.96 -19.95
C ALA A 89 -12.13 48.64 -21.31
N ASP A 90 -12.00 47.85 -22.37
CA ASP A 90 -12.14 48.30 -23.75
C ASP A 90 -13.60 48.06 -24.23
N ASP A 91 -14.21 49.00 -24.95
CA ASP A 91 -15.51 48.77 -25.62
C ASP A 91 -15.35 47.73 -26.76
N PRO A 92 -15.91 46.51 -26.65
CA PRO A 92 -15.76 45.47 -27.67
C PRO A 92 -16.44 45.84 -29.00
N ASN A 93 -17.35 46.81 -29.01
CA ASN A 93 -18.14 47.20 -30.18
C ASN A 93 -17.53 48.37 -30.97
N LYS A 94 -16.42 48.97 -30.51
CA LYS A 94 -15.73 50.08 -31.19
C LYS A 94 -14.35 49.68 -31.71
N VAL A 95 -13.99 50.23 -32.88
CA VAL A 95 -12.65 50.08 -33.47
C VAL A 95 -12.15 51.46 -33.92
N PRO A 96 -11.06 52.00 -33.32
CA PRO A 96 -10.31 51.43 -32.20
C PRO A 96 -11.15 51.37 -30.91
N PRO A 97 -10.79 50.51 -29.94
CA PRO A 97 -11.53 50.39 -28.69
C PRO A 97 -11.44 51.71 -27.91
N ASP A 98 -12.57 52.21 -27.42
CA ASP A 98 -12.61 53.33 -26.48
C ASP A 98 -12.46 52.77 -25.06
N ASP A 99 -11.58 53.39 -24.26
CA ASP A 99 -11.41 53.05 -22.84
C ASP A 99 -12.66 53.47 -22.04
N ILE A 100 -13.53 52.51 -21.71
CA ILE A 100 -14.79 52.74 -20.98
C ILE A 100 -14.62 52.61 -19.46
N GLY A 101 -13.45 52.16 -19.00
CA GLY A 101 -13.05 52.12 -17.60
C GLY A 101 -11.62 51.63 -17.43
N PHE A 102 -11.02 51.88 -16.26
CA PHE A 102 -9.67 51.36 -15.96
C PHE A 102 -9.41 51.17 -14.47
N ILE A 103 -8.44 50.31 -14.15
CA ILE A 103 -7.75 50.24 -12.86
C ILE A 103 -6.28 50.62 -13.10
N GLU A 104 -5.81 51.72 -12.53
CA GLU A 104 -4.43 52.19 -12.68
C GLU A 104 -3.71 52.27 -11.34
N TYR A 105 -2.57 51.59 -11.23
CA TYR A 105 -1.60 51.77 -10.16
C TYR A 105 -0.47 52.70 -10.63
N HIS A 106 -0.33 53.84 -9.97
CA HIS A 106 0.74 54.80 -10.24
C HIS A 106 1.99 54.45 -9.42
N LYS A 107 3.08 54.05 -10.10
CA LYS A 107 4.33 53.58 -9.45
C LYS A 107 5.01 54.66 -8.60
N LYS A 108 4.91 55.93 -9.01
CA LYS A 108 5.50 57.08 -8.31
C LYS A 108 4.81 57.42 -6.98
N THR A 109 3.48 57.27 -6.92
CA THR A 109 2.68 57.69 -5.76
C THR A 109 2.16 56.52 -4.93
N GLY A 110 2.23 55.29 -5.46
CA GLY A 110 1.65 54.10 -4.83
C GLY A 110 0.11 54.14 -4.78
N ARG A 111 -0.53 54.97 -5.61
CA ARG A 111 -1.98 55.16 -5.66
C ARG A 111 -2.60 54.22 -6.69
N VAL A 112 -3.64 53.49 -6.28
CA VAL A 112 -4.52 52.74 -7.18
C VAL A 112 -5.79 53.56 -7.44
N VAL A 113 -6.19 53.70 -8.69
CA VAL A 113 -7.39 54.43 -9.14
C VAL A 113 -8.24 53.48 -9.96
N LEU A 114 -9.52 53.36 -9.61
CA LEU A 114 -10.54 52.65 -10.38
C LEU A 114 -11.51 53.68 -10.93
N PHE A 115 -11.73 53.62 -12.25
CA PHE A 115 -12.50 54.60 -13.00
C PHE A 115 -13.51 53.92 -13.92
N ASN A 116 -14.73 54.48 -13.96
CA ASN A 116 -15.81 54.10 -14.87
C ASN A 116 -16.32 55.34 -15.62
N ALA A 117 -16.42 55.24 -16.95
CA ALA A 117 -16.95 56.31 -17.79
C ALA A 117 -18.49 56.41 -17.75
N ASP A 118 -19.02 57.60 -18.06
CA ASP A 118 -20.44 57.81 -18.35
C ASP A 118 -20.84 57.19 -19.71
N PRO A 119 -22.08 56.66 -19.83
CA PRO A 119 -22.59 56.20 -21.12
C PRO A 119 -22.73 57.37 -22.10
N PRO A 120 -22.53 57.14 -23.40
CA PRO A 120 -22.86 58.12 -24.43
C PRO A 120 -24.33 58.56 -24.36
N SER A 121 -24.58 59.85 -24.56
CA SER A 121 -25.90 60.50 -24.44
C SER A 121 -27.01 60.01 -25.40
N HIS A 122 -26.69 59.07 -26.29
CA HIS A 122 -27.61 58.47 -27.27
C HIS A 122 -28.12 57.07 -26.90
N LEU A 123 -27.64 56.45 -25.82
CA LEU A 123 -28.23 55.22 -25.29
C LEU A 123 -29.57 55.56 -24.60
N PRO A 124 -30.69 54.87 -24.93
CA PRO A 124 -31.97 55.14 -24.30
C PRO A 124 -31.90 54.83 -22.79
N PRO A 125 -32.54 55.64 -21.92
CA PRO A 125 -32.61 55.32 -20.50
C PRO A 125 -33.31 53.97 -20.31
N VAL A 126 -32.67 53.05 -19.60
CA VAL A 126 -33.24 51.74 -19.24
C VAL A 126 -34.61 51.98 -18.57
N PRO A 127 -35.71 51.44 -19.11
CA PRO A 127 -37.04 51.71 -18.56
C PRO A 127 -37.19 51.06 -17.17
N PRO A 128 -37.91 51.70 -16.24
CA PRO A 128 -38.18 51.10 -14.93
C PRO A 128 -39.04 49.85 -15.11
N HIS A 129 -38.51 48.69 -14.73
CA HIS A 129 -39.31 47.46 -14.68
C HIS A 129 -40.35 47.57 -13.56
N ASP A 130 -41.57 47.16 -13.90
CA ASP A 130 -42.79 47.23 -13.12
C ASP A 130 -42.67 46.69 -11.68
N ASN A 131 -43.39 47.32 -10.75
CA ASN A 131 -43.37 47.10 -9.30
C ASN A 131 -44.01 45.77 -8.83
N THR A 132 -44.01 44.71 -9.65
CA THR A 132 -44.71 43.44 -9.37
C THR A 132 -43.82 42.27 -8.94
N CYS A 133 -42.52 42.50 -8.68
CA CYS A 133 -41.65 41.49 -8.05
C CYS A 133 -41.25 41.89 -6.62
N PRO A 134 -42.00 41.48 -5.59
CA PRO A 134 -41.61 41.66 -4.19
C PRO A 134 -40.40 40.75 -3.91
N GLY A 135 -39.21 41.33 -3.83
CA GLY A 135 -37.95 40.60 -3.64
C GLY A 135 -36.72 41.30 -4.23
N LYS A 136 -36.89 42.29 -5.12
CA LYS A 136 -35.76 42.99 -5.77
C LYS A 136 -35.07 44.05 -4.89
N TYR A 137 -35.71 44.56 -3.84
CA TYR A 137 -35.15 45.60 -2.96
C TYR A 137 -34.32 45.06 -1.78
N GLU A 138 -34.41 43.76 -1.45
CA GLU A 138 -33.56 43.15 -0.40
C GLU A 138 -32.08 43.11 -0.80
N TRP A 139 -31.79 43.00 -2.11
CA TRP A 139 -30.43 42.86 -2.63
C TRP A 139 -29.63 44.16 -2.57
N VAL A 140 -30.24 45.33 -2.75
CA VAL A 140 -29.57 46.65 -2.55
C VAL A 140 -28.98 46.77 -1.13
N GLY A 141 -29.63 46.16 -0.13
CA GLY A 141 -29.12 46.07 1.25
C GLY A 141 -27.93 45.11 1.42
N ILE A 142 -27.80 44.09 0.57
CA ILE A 142 -26.68 43.13 0.56
C ILE A 142 -25.41 43.77 -0.03
N HIS A 143 -25.54 44.63 -1.06
CA HIS A 143 -24.40 45.37 -1.63
C HIS A 143 -23.89 46.48 -0.72
N ARG A 144 -24.80 47.16 -0.01
CA ARG A 144 -24.46 48.10 1.09
C ARG A 144 -23.51 47.45 2.09
N TYR A 145 -23.68 46.16 2.38
CA TYR A 145 -22.81 45.44 3.30
C TYR A 145 -21.41 45.20 2.69
N TYR A 146 -21.30 44.74 1.45
CA TYR A 146 -20.01 44.34 0.86
C TYR A 146 -19.08 45.52 0.51
N ILE A 147 -19.58 46.60 -0.09
CA ILE A 147 -18.72 47.76 -0.39
C ILE A 147 -18.26 48.46 0.90
N ASN A 148 -19.16 48.62 1.86
CA ASN A 148 -18.84 49.18 3.17
C ASN A 148 -17.81 48.32 3.89
N ARG A 149 -17.93 46.98 3.79
CA ARG A 149 -16.98 46.03 4.34
C ARG A 149 -15.62 46.10 3.65
N ALA A 150 -15.57 46.17 2.31
CA ALA A 150 -14.32 46.28 1.57
C ALA A 150 -13.56 47.59 1.89
N VAL A 151 -14.28 48.73 1.89
CA VAL A 151 -13.74 50.04 2.28
C VAL A 151 -13.24 50.02 3.72
N PHE A 152 -13.99 49.39 4.62
CA PHE A 152 -13.61 49.27 6.02
C PHE A 152 -12.35 48.42 6.23
N ILE A 153 -12.26 47.23 5.62
CA ILE A 153 -11.09 46.33 5.74
C ILE A 153 -9.83 46.97 5.18
N MET A 154 -9.93 47.62 4.02
CA MET A 154 -8.82 48.38 3.44
C MET A 154 -8.41 49.53 4.37
N ALA A 155 -9.35 50.30 4.91
CA ALA A 155 -8.99 51.40 5.80
C ALA A 155 -8.43 50.94 7.16
N LEU A 156 -8.87 49.78 7.66
CA LEU A 156 -8.32 49.11 8.84
C LEU A 156 -6.87 48.67 8.65
N ALA A 157 -6.55 48.17 7.45
CA ALA A 157 -5.20 47.76 7.07
C ALA A 157 -4.26 48.95 6.79
N GLY A 158 -4.71 50.18 6.99
CA GLY A 158 -3.90 51.39 6.90
C GLY A 158 -3.99 52.12 5.56
N TYR A 159 -4.82 51.65 4.63
CA TYR A 159 -5.07 52.33 3.36
C TYR A 159 -5.99 53.55 3.57
N ARG A 160 -5.77 54.60 2.78
CA ARG A 160 -6.67 55.76 2.67
C ARG A 160 -7.50 55.60 1.41
N ILE A 161 -8.81 55.65 1.55
CA ILE A 161 -9.74 55.34 0.47
C ILE A 161 -10.57 56.59 0.18
N ASN A 162 -10.53 57.04 -1.06
CA ASN A 162 -11.35 58.14 -1.52
C ASN A 162 -12.38 57.61 -2.52
N ILE A 163 -13.65 57.91 -2.29
CA ILE A 163 -14.75 57.66 -3.22
C ILE A 163 -15.24 59.02 -3.69
N GLU A 164 -14.97 59.35 -4.95
CA GLU A 164 -15.39 60.57 -5.60
C GLU A 164 -16.61 60.24 -6.47
N THR A 165 -17.74 60.86 -6.16
CA THR A 165 -18.96 60.83 -6.96
C THR A 165 -19.14 62.19 -7.63
N LYS A 166 -20.18 62.32 -8.46
CA LYS A 166 -20.56 63.59 -9.08
C LYS A 166 -20.84 64.74 -8.08
N TYR A 167 -21.19 64.41 -6.83
CA TYR A 167 -21.68 65.38 -5.84
C TYR A 167 -20.80 65.49 -4.60
N SER A 168 -20.01 64.45 -4.30
CA SER A 168 -19.34 64.31 -3.01
C SER A 168 -18.01 63.55 -3.14
N VAL A 169 -17.00 64.00 -2.43
CA VAL A 169 -15.76 63.26 -2.19
C VAL A 169 -15.76 62.75 -0.76
N TRP A 170 -15.79 61.43 -0.62
CA TRP A 170 -15.72 60.72 0.64
C TRP A 170 -14.31 60.22 0.86
N GLU A 171 -13.77 60.44 2.04
CA GLU A 171 -12.42 60.02 2.39
C GLU A 171 -12.42 59.24 3.71
N PHE A 172 -11.98 57.98 3.64
CA PHE A 172 -11.95 57.05 4.76
C PHE A 172 -10.51 56.73 5.17
N PHE A 173 -10.22 56.82 6.47
CA PHE A 173 -8.92 56.49 7.04
C PHE A 173 -8.98 56.12 8.52
N LYS A 174 -8.00 55.34 8.98
CA LYS A 174 -7.80 55.05 10.41
C LYS A 174 -6.86 56.08 11.05
N ARG A 175 -7.29 56.73 12.14
CA ARG A 175 -6.41 57.58 12.96
C ARG A 175 -5.62 56.71 13.95
N PRO A 176 -4.31 56.98 14.16
CA PRO A 176 -3.54 56.28 15.19
C PRO A 176 -4.21 56.38 16.56
N GLY A 177 -4.40 55.26 17.25
CA GLY A 177 -5.01 55.20 18.58
C GLY A 177 -6.52 55.37 18.66
N SER A 178 -7.22 55.53 17.52
CA SER A 178 -8.69 55.65 17.51
C SER A 178 -9.39 54.29 17.46
N GLU A 179 -10.45 54.14 18.26
CA GLU A 179 -11.37 53.00 18.23
C GLU A 179 -12.45 53.08 17.13
N TYR A 180 -12.37 54.09 16.25
CA TYR A 180 -13.34 54.36 15.19
C TYR A 180 -12.66 54.67 13.86
N LEU A 181 -13.36 54.38 12.75
CA LEU A 181 -12.97 54.81 11.42
C LEU A 181 -13.24 56.33 11.27
N SER A 182 -12.28 57.09 10.75
CA SER A 182 -12.51 58.50 10.41
C SER A 182 -13.00 58.62 8.97
N CYS A 183 -14.04 59.42 8.77
CA CYS A 183 -14.56 59.78 7.46
C CYS A 183 -14.65 61.31 7.35
N SER A 184 -14.16 61.88 6.25
CA SER A 184 -14.40 63.27 5.85
C SER A 184 -15.14 63.31 4.52
N VAL A 185 -16.13 64.21 4.42
CA VAL A 185 -16.94 64.42 3.22
C VAL A 185 -16.74 65.85 2.77
N THR A 186 -16.45 66.02 1.49
CA THR A 186 -16.34 67.34 0.84
C THR A 186 -17.34 67.38 -0.31
N GLU A 187 -18.25 68.35 -0.33
CA GLU A 187 -19.13 68.57 -1.47
C GLU A 187 -18.32 69.03 -2.67
N THR A 188 -18.57 68.47 -3.85
CA THR A 188 -17.94 68.95 -5.08
C THR A 188 -18.70 70.16 -5.59
N ASP A 189 -18.04 71.34 -5.60
CA ASP A 189 -18.52 72.49 -6.36
C ASP A 189 -18.66 72.10 -7.84
N LYS A 190 -19.66 72.66 -8.52
CA LYS A 190 -20.13 72.33 -9.89
C LYS A 190 -19.13 72.54 -11.04
N HIS A 191 -17.83 72.31 -10.85
CA HIS A 191 -16.80 72.35 -11.87
C HIS A 191 -15.90 71.12 -11.79
N LEU A 192 -16.35 70.01 -12.36
CA LEU A 192 -15.50 68.87 -12.75
C LEU A 192 -15.28 68.91 -14.27
N GLU A 193 -14.78 70.03 -14.77
CA GLU A 193 -14.06 70.11 -16.04
C GLU A 193 -12.60 70.36 -15.70
N GLY A 194 -11.73 69.34 -15.72
CA GLY A 194 -10.29 69.59 -15.59
C GLY A 194 -9.39 68.54 -14.96
N ARG A 195 -9.87 67.34 -14.58
CA ARG A 195 -8.98 66.21 -14.24
C ARG A 195 -8.98 65.14 -15.32
N GLY A 196 -8.56 65.54 -16.51
CA GLY A 196 -8.10 64.59 -17.52
C GLY A 196 -6.79 63.94 -17.04
N ALA A 197 -6.75 62.61 -17.06
CA ALA A 197 -5.48 61.90 -17.11
C ALA A 197 -4.68 62.46 -18.30
N GLY A 198 -3.44 62.86 -18.05
CA GLY A 198 -2.63 63.56 -19.05
C GLY A 198 -2.46 62.74 -20.35
N LYS A 199 -2.97 63.30 -21.44
CA LYS A 199 -2.36 63.29 -22.77
C LYS A 199 -2.65 64.63 -23.42
N GLU A 200 -1.58 65.37 -23.72
CA GLU A 200 -1.67 66.54 -24.60
C GLU A 200 -2.01 66.09 -26.03
N ASN A 201 -3.03 66.77 -26.55
CA ASN A 201 -3.21 67.23 -27.93
C ASN A 201 -3.94 66.41 -29.00
N THR A 202 -4.86 67.20 -29.59
CA THR A 202 -5.38 67.29 -30.96
C THR A 202 -6.52 66.37 -31.37
N ASP A 203 -7.66 67.04 -31.57
CA ASP A 203 -8.85 66.69 -32.34
C ASP A 203 -9.95 65.87 -31.65
N GLY A 204 -11.04 66.58 -31.32
CA GLY A 204 -12.40 66.07 -31.40
C GLY A 204 -12.93 65.26 -30.21
N GLU A 205 -13.57 65.95 -29.28
CA GLU A 205 -14.75 65.49 -28.49
C GLU A 205 -14.83 64.02 -28.04
N THR A 206 -14.39 63.75 -26.81
CA THR A 206 -15.17 63.00 -25.78
C THR A 206 -14.53 63.24 -24.41
N SER A 207 -14.96 64.29 -23.70
CA SER A 207 -14.66 64.38 -22.27
C SER A 207 -15.50 63.32 -21.56
N LEU A 208 -14.88 62.22 -21.13
CA LEU A 208 -15.56 61.23 -20.28
C LEU A 208 -15.95 61.91 -18.97
N SER A 209 -17.25 62.13 -18.77
CA SER A 209 -17.82 62.68 -17.54
C SER A 209 -17.77 61.64 -16.42
N LEU A 210 -17.53 62.11 -15.20
CA LEU A 210 -17.29 61.29 -14.00
C LEU A 210 -18.59 60.70 -13.44
N ARG A 211 -18.68 59.36 -13.38
CA ARG A 211 -19.77 58.66 -12.67
C ARG A 211 -19.41 58.32 -11.23
N THR A 212 -18.32 57.56 -11.03
CA THR A 212 -17.71 57.27 -9.71
C THR A 212 -16.22 56.94 -9.88
N CYS A 213 -15.35 57.54 -9.07
CA CYS A 213 -13.91 57.26 -9.01
C CYS A 213 -13.54 56.76 -7.60
N LEU A 214 -13.00 55.54 -7.52
CA LEU A 214 -12.47 54.98 -6.27
C LEU A 214 -10.95 55.08 -6.32
N SER A 215 -10.33 55.72 -5.33
CA SER A 215 -8.87 55.71 -5.21
C SER A 215 -8.40 55.21 -3.86
N VAL A 216 -7.47 54.26 -3.90
CA VAL A 216 -6.84 53.66 -2.73
C VAL A 216 -5.39 54.14 -2.70
N SER A 217 -4.98 54.77 -1.61
CA SER A 217 -3.64 55.35 -1.45
C SER A 217 -3.08 55.02 -0.07
N LEU A 218 -1.77 54.78 0.00
CA LEU A 218 -1.06 54.70 1.28
C LEU A 218 -0.38 56.04 1.59
N ARG A 219 -0.08 56.30 2.87
CA ARG A 219 0.96 57.27 3.20
C ARG A 219 2.30 56.80 2.60
N PRO A 220 3.21 57.70 2.22
CA PRO A 220 4.35 57.36 1.37
C PRO A 220 5.31 56.41 2.10
N ARG A 221 5.23 55.10 1.81
CA ARG A 221 6.35 54.12 1.77
C ARG A 221 5.98 52.64 1.53
N GLU A 222 4.70 52.23 1.45
CA GLU A 222 4.38 50.78 1.57
C GLU A 222 3.43 50.17 0.52
N ALA A 223 3.11 50.83 -0.61
CA ALA A 223 2.45 50.15 -1.73
C ALA A 223 3.50 49.85 -2.80
N GLN A 224 4.36 48.85 -2.59
CA GLN A 224 5.28 48.44 -3.67
C GLN A 224 4.47 47.79 -4.82
N PRO A 225 4.94 47.85 -6.09
CA PRO A 225 4.29 47.21 -7.22
C PRO A 225 3.93 45.74 -6.94
N ALA A 226 4.76 45.03 -6.17
CA ALA A 226 4.52 43.66 -5.71
C ALA A 226 3.22 43.46 -4.92
N ILE A 227 2.79 44.44 -4.12
CA ILE A 227 1.54 44.36 -3.33
C ILE A 227 0.34 44.49 -4.26
N PHE A 228 0.40 45.41 -5.24
CA PHE A 228 -0.65 45.54 -6.24
C PHE A 228 -0.75 44.30 -7.14
N MET A 229 0.37 43.70 -7.54
CA MET A 229 0.38 42.41 -8.24
C MET A 229 -0.20 41.27 -7.39
N THR A 230 0.01 41.31 -6.07
CA THR A 230 -0.64 40.38 -5.14
C THR A 230 -2.16 40.58 -5.15
N TRP A 231 -2.64 41.82 -5.20
CA TRP A 231 -4.07 42.11 -5.32
C TRP A 231 -4.68 41.59 -6.61
N LEU A 232 -4.01 41.80 -7.75
CA LEU A 232 -4.45 41.25 -9.04
C LEU A 232 -4.49 39.72 -9.06
N SER A 233 -3.78 39.04 -8.14
CA SER A 233 -3.77 37.58 -8.06
C SER A 233 -5.10 36.94 -7.61
N VAL A 234 -6.12 37.72 -7.21
CA VAL A 234 -7.48 37.22 -6.93
C VAL A 234 -8.36 37.13 -8.16
N VAL A 235 -7.86 37.60 -9.30
CA VAL A 235 -8.59 37.71 -10.56
C VAL A 235 -7.95 36.79 -11.59
N PHE A 236 -8.78 36.10 -12.38
CA PHE A 236 -8.35 35.14 -13.40
C PHE A 236 -8.46 35.69 -14.83
N ASP A 237 -9.35 36.63 -15.09
CA ASP A 237 -9.82 37.03 -16.43
C ASP A 237 -9.06 38.18 -17.11
N ILE A 238 -8.02 38.72 -16.47
CA ILE A 238 -7.20 39.81 -17.03
C ILE A 238 -6.28 39.26 -18.12
N GLN A 239 -6.49 39.68 -19.36
CA GLN A 239 -5.65 39.32 -20.50
C GLN A 239 -4.26 39.96 -20.40
N GLY A 240 -3.21 39.20 -20.72
CA GLY A 240 -1.83 39.68 -20.72
C GLY A 240 -1.16 39.72 -19.34
N LEU A 241 -1.90 39.46 -18.26
CA LEU A 241 -1.34 39.34 -16.90
C LEU A 241 -0.54 38.03 -16.71
N SER A 242 -0.86 36.99 -17.47
CA SER A 242 -0.20 35.69 -17.42
C SER A 242 0.09 35.19 -18.84
N ASP A 243 1.08 34.31 -18.96
CA ASP A 243 1.51 33.76 -20.25
C ASP A 243 0.37 32.97 -20.93
N ALA A 244 -0.08 33.48 -22.09
CA ALA A 244 -1.18 32.91 -22.85
C ALA A 244 -0.93 31.45 -23.29
N SER A 245 0.35 31.04 -23.40
CA SER A 245 0.68 29.65 -23.72
C SER A 245 0.25 28.67 -22.62
N ARG A 246 0.17 29.14 -21.36
CA ARG A 246 -0.16 28.34 -20.17
C ARG A 246 -1.64 28.26 -19.86
N LEU A 247 -2.47 29.14 -20.45
CA LEU A 247 -3.92 29.19 -20.26
C LEU A 247 -4.65 28.36 -21.31
N CYS A 248 -5.56 27.48 -20.90
CA CYS A 248 -6.52 26.80 -21.77
C CYS A 248 -7.94 27.21 -21.39
N GLU A 249 -8.63 27.89 -22.30
CA GLU A 249 -10.06 28.14 -22.16
C GLU A 249 -10.83 26.93 -22.71
N THR A 250 -11.72 26.35 -21.90
CA THR A 250 -12.54 25.21 -22.33
C THR A 250 -14.02 25.47 -22.06
N PRO A 251 -14.94 24.78 -22.77
CA PRO A 251 -16.37 24.91 -22.50
C PRO A 251 -16.76 24.54 -21.06
N ALA A 252 -15.97 23.69 -20.39
CA ALA A 252 -16.21 23.26 -19.01
C ALA A 252 -15.65 24.24 -17.95
N GLY A 253 -14.84 25.22 -18.36
CA GLY A 253 -14.07 26.11 -17.50
C GLY A 253 -12.62 26.25 -17.97
N ASP A 254 -11.83 27.04 -17.27
CA ASP A 254 -10.46 27.34 -17.71
C ASP A 254 -9.43 26.68 -16.80
N ILE A 255 -8.28 26.31 -17.37
CA ILE A 255 -7.12 25.78 -16.64
C ILE A 255 -5.88 26.57 -17.00
N MET A 256 -5.05 26.87 -16.01
CA MET A 256 -3.76 27.52 -16.22
C MET A 256 -2.62 26.71 -15.59
N LEU A 257 -1.67 26.29 -16.42
CA LEU A 257 -0.49 25.51 -16.03
C LEU A 257 0.65 26.42 -15.54
N ASP A 258 0.41 27.18 -14.47
CA ASP A 258 1.41 28.08 -13.89
C ASP A 258 1.90 27.58 -12.51
N ALA A 259 3.18 27.21 -12.45
CA ALA A 259 3.80 26.62 -11.27
C ALA A 259 4.06 27.64 -10.15
N GLU A 260 4.09 28.94 -10.45
CA GLU A 260 4.33 29.99 -9.45
C GLU A 260 3.07 30.35 -8.65
N LEU A 261 1.89 29.92 -9.13
CA LEU A 261 0.60 30.37 -8.62
C LEU A 261 -0.35 29.22 -8.27
N THR A 262 0.21 28.17 -7.67
CA THR A 262 -0.48 26.93 -7.28
C THR A 262 -1.59 27.14 -6.24
N GLY A 263 -2.60 26.27 -6.23
CA GLY A 263 -3.55 26.16 -5.11
C GLY A 263 -4.77 27.07 -5.16
N LYS A 264 -5.05 27.74 -6.28
CA LYS A 264 -6.16 28.71 -6.38
C LYS A 264 -7.30 28.21 -7.27
N LEU A 265 -8.52 28.29 -6.75
CA LEU A 265 -9.77 28.03 -7.46
C LEU A 265 -10.50 29.36 -7.66
N TYR A 266 -10.97 29.59 -8.88
CA TYR A 266 -11.75 30.75 -9.28
C TYR A 266 -13.13 30.29 -9.71
N VAL A 267 -14.14 31.08 -9.41
CA VAL A 267 -15.51 30.90 -9.86
C VAL A 267 -15.91 32.19 -10.51
N ASP A 268 -16.24 32.12 -11.80
CA ASP A 268 -16.53 33.29 -12.62
C ASP A 268 -15.45 34.34 -12.36
N GLY A 269 -14.20 34.05 -12.75
CA GLY A 269 -13.05 34.97 -12.74
C GLY A 269 -12.49 35.38 -11.37
N LEU A 270 -13.20 35.11 -10.26
CA LEU A 270 -12.82 35.55 -8.92
C LEU A 270 -12.40 34.39 -8.01
N GLN A 271 -11.33 34.61 -7.25
CA GLN A 271 -10.77 33.60 -6.36
C GLN A 271 -11.75 33.27 -5.21
N VAL A 272 -11.99 31.98 -4.98
CA VAL A 272 -12.79 31.49 -3.84
C VAL A 272 -11.88 31.31 -2.61
N LEU A 273 -12.35 31.78 -1.45
CA LEU A 273 -11.63 31.64 -0.19
C LEU A 273 -11.58 30.19 0.35
N LEU A 274 -10.48 29.85 1.02
CA LEU A 274 -10.14 28.54 1.59
C LEU A 274 -11.18 27.86 2.51
N PRO A 275 -12.08 28.55 3.26
CA PRO A 275 -13.07 27.87 4.11
C PRO A 275 -14.06 26.98 3.32
N TYR A 276 -14.17 27.17 2.01
CA TYR A 276 -15.14 26.51 1.15
C TYR A 276 -14.57 25.30 0.38
N ILE A 277 -13.26 25.07 0.47
CA ILE A 277 -12.56 23.98 -0.22
C ILE A 277 -12.22 22.89 0.80
N SER A 278 -12.72 21.68 0.56
CA SER A 278 -12.40 20.47 1.33
C SER A 278 -10.89 20.34 1.55
N ARG A 279 -10.42 19.95 2.76
CA ARG A 279 -9.00 19.75 3.12
C ARG A 279 -8.18 19.17 1.93
N GLY A 280 -7.32 19.99 1.34
CA GLY A 280 -6.49 19.66 0.16
C GLY A 280 -6.07 20.93 -0.61
N THR A 281 -5.13 20.79 -1.54
CA THR A 281 -4.65 21.90 -2.40
C THR A 281 -4.78 21.51 -3.87
N PHE A 282 -4.99 22.50 -4.73
CA PHE A 282 -4.84 22.31 -6.18
C PHE A 282 -3.37 22.51 -6.60
N ARG A 283 -2.90 21.75 -7.58
CA ARG A 283 -1.61 21.96 -8.23
C ARG A 283 -1.69 23.13 -9.21
N TYR A 284 -2.74 23.15 -10.03
CA TYR A 284 -2.97 24.19 -11.04
C TYR A 284 -4.14 25.11 -10.69
N ARG A 285 -4.35 26.15 -11.52
CA ARG A 285 -5.45 27.09 -11.35
C ARG A 285 -6.63 26.69 -12.21
N TYR A 286 -7.83 26.84 -11.66
CA TYR A 286 -9.08 26.52 -12.34
C TYR A 286 -10.05 27.68 -12.24
N ASN A 287 -10.69 28.05 -13.35
CA ASN A 287 -11.82 28.96 -13.37
C ASN A 287 -13.10 28.20 -13.74
N LEU A 288 -14.02 28.06 -12.79
CA LEU A 288 -15.30 27.42 -13.01
C LEU A 288 -16.31 28.47 -13.48
N ARG A 289 -16.73 28.39 -14.75
CA ARG A 289 -17.72 29.30 -15.36
C ARG A 289 -19.16 28.86 -15.01
N GLN A 290 -20.07 29.82 -14.88
CA GLN A 290 -21.54 29.67 -14.71
C GLN A 290 -21.96 28.97 -13.40
N PHE A 291 -21.49 29.46 -12.25
CA PHE A 291 -21.78 28.82 -10.97
C PHE A 291 -22.76 29.62 -10.09
N ARG A 292 -23.94 29.05 -9.79
CA ARG A 292 -24.88 29.64 -8.81
C ARG A 292 -24.51 29.19 -7.39
N VAL A 293 -23.81 30.05 -6.63
CA VAL A 293 -23.60 29.83 -5.19
C VAL A 293 -24.94 30.02 -4.47
N GLY A 294 -25.56 28.94 -4.00
CA GLY A 294 -26.78 29.02 -3.20
C GLY A 294 -26.52 29.67 -1.84
N SER A 295 -27.27 30.73 -1.52
CA SER A 295 -27.28 31.38 -0.20
C SER A 295 -27.71 30.37 0.88
N GLY A 296 -26.77 29.78 1.59
CA GLY A 296 -27.09 28.90 2.72
C GLY A 296 -25.90 28.24 3.39
N ASP A 297 -24.96 27.68 2.63
CA ASP A 297 -23.87 26.87 3.24
C ASP A 297 -22.50 27.00 2.54
N GLY A 298 -22.39 27.81 1.48
CA GLY A 298 -21.11 28.18 0.84
C GLY A 298 -20.28 27.05 0.21
N ARG A 299 -20.70 25.78 0.29
CA ARG A 299 -19.99 24.65 -0.31
C ARG A 299 -20.27 24.57 -1.81
N VAL A 300 -19.22 24.36 -2.60
CA VAL A 300 -19.29 24.15 -4.06
C VAL A 300 -19.47 22.64 -4.32
N PRO A 301 -20.68 22.13 -4.61
CA PRO A 301 -20.87 20.73 -5.02
C PRO A 301 -20.15 20.40 -6.34
N ASP A 302 -19.70 19.16 -6.50
CA ASP A 302 -19.19 18.57 -7.75
C ASP A 302 -17.90 19.16 -8.36
N ILE A 303 -17.04 19.82 -7.56
CA ILE A 303 -15.73 20.32 -8.04
C ILE A 303 -14.90 19.23 -8.78
N PRO A 304 -14.74 17.99 -8.25
CA PRO A 304 -13.92 16.98 -8.93
C PRO A 304 -14.43 16.61 -10.32
N LYS A 305 -15.76 16.58 -10.52
CA LYS A 305 -16.39 16.27 -11.82
C LYS A 305 -16.10 17.36 -12.85
N ARG A 306 -16.18 18.64 -12.45
CA ARG A 306 -15.91 19.78 -13.32
C ARG A 306 -14.44 19.88 -13.68
N VAL A 307 -13.55 19.70 -12.72
CA VAL A 307 -12.11 19.69 -12.95
C VAL A 307 -11.73 18.56 -13.92
N ALA A 308 -12.29 17.36 -13.77
CA ALA A 308 -12.08 16.28 -14.73
C ALA A 308 -12.58 16.62 -16.14
N ALA A 309 -13.72 17.34 -16.27
CA ALA A 309 -14.23 17.81 -17.55
C ALA A 309 -13.31 18.86 -18.19
N ILE A 310 -12.76 19.80 -17.41
CA ILE A 310 -11.78 20.79 -17.90
C ILE A 310 -10.53 20.09 -18.43
N TRP A 311 -10.00 19.11 -17.69
CA TRP A 311 -8.85 18.31 -18.14
C TRP A 311 -9.12 17.55 -19.43
N LYS A 312 -10.30 16.91 -19.54
CA LYS A 312 -10.71 16.23 -20.77
C LYS A 312 -10.68 17.18 -21.97
N GLU A 313 -11.33 18.33 -21.87
CA GLU A 313 -11.41 19.30 -22.97
C GLU A 313 -10.03 19.90 -23.28
N ALA A 314 -9.21 20.19 -22.26
CA ALA A 314 -7.87 20.71 -22.46
C ALA A 314 -6.95 19.70 -23.17
N ILE A 315 -7.02 18.42 -22.80
CA ILE A 315 -6.29 17.33 -23.48
C ILE A 315 -6.80 17.13 -24.91
N GLN A 316 -8.10 17.32 -25.15
CA GLN A 316 -8.67 17.23 -26.49
C GLN A 316 -8.19 18.37 -27.41
N GLN A 317 -8.04 19.59 -26.88
CA GLN A 317 -7.59 20.75 -27.64
C GLN A 317 -6.06 20.78 -27.84
N ARG A 318 -5.28 20.45 -26.80
CA ARG A 318 -3.81 20.58 -26.80
C ARG A 318 -3.15 19.40 -26.07
N GLU A 319 -3.25 18.23 -26.69
CA GLU A 319 -2.77 16.96 -26.12
C GLU A 319 -1.30 17.02 -25.67
N ASP A 320 -0.40 17.50 -26.54
CA ASP A 320 1.05 17.53 -26.27
C ASP A 320 1.44 18.36 -25.04
N ALA A 321 0.66 19.39 -24.70
CA ALA A 321 0.95 20.27 -23.56
C ALA A 321 0.28 19.80 -22.26
N PHE A 322 -0.94 19.25 -22.35
CA PHE A 322 -1.76 18.94 -21.16
C PHE A 322 -1.69 17.48 -20.74
N LEU A 323 -1.58 16.53 -21.69
CA LEU A 323 -1.55 15.10 -21.36
C LEU A 323 -0.33 14.73 -20.48
N PRO A 324 0.91 15.18 -20.77
CA PRO A 324 2.05 14.86 -19.91
C PRO A 324 1.87 15.39 -18.48
N LYS A 325 1.33 16.62 -18.34
CA LYS A 325 1.08 17.25 -17.05
C LYS A 325 -0.02 16.59 -16.26
N TYR A 326 -1.05 16.08 -16.94
CA TYR A 326 -2.11 15.31 -16.30
C TYR A 326 -1.62 13.95 -15.81
N VAL A 327 -0.83 13.24 -16.62
CA VAL A 327 -0.23 11.96 -16.25
C VAL A 327 0.78 12.13 -15.09
N GLU A 328 1.57 13.20 -15.08
CA GLU A 328 2.50 13.54 -13.99
C GLU A 328 1.76 13.64 -12.64
N ILE A 329 0.69 14.45 -12.56
CA ILE A 329 -0.06 14.62 -11.30
C ILE A 329 -0.85 13.37 -10.90
N LEU A 330 -1.32 12.58 -11.88
CA LEU A 330 -1.97 11.29 -11.65
C LEU A 330 -0.97 10.24 -11.12
N SER A 331 0.30 10.31 -11.51
CA SER A 331 1.32 9.32 -11.16
C SER A 331 2.00 9.63 -9.83
N GLU A 332 2.41 10.88 -9.60
CA GLU A 332 3.31 11.24 -8.49
C GLU A 332 2.57 11.75 -7.23
N THR A 333 1.39 12.36 -7.38
CA THR A 333 0.78 13.18 -6.32
C THR A 333 -0.76 13.15 -6.30
N PRO A 334 -1.40 11.99 -6.05
CA PRO A 334 -2.87 11.85 -6.07
C PRO A 334 -3.61 12.58 -4.93
N HIS A 335 -2.88 13.30 -4.05
CA HIS A 335 -3.46 14.10 -2.97
C HIS A 335 -3.95 15.47 -3.43
N TYR A 336 -3.51 15.93 -4.63
CA TYR A 336 -4.01 17.16 -5.20
C TYR A 336 -5.49 17.06 -5.57
N LEU A 337 -6.24 18.13 -5.31
CA LEU A 337 -7.66 18.21 -5.63
C LEU A 337 -7.94 18.10 -7.15
N ASP A 338 -6.92 18.34 -7.98
CA ASP A 338 -6.92 18.21 -9.45
C ASP A 338 -7.33 16.80 -9.91
N VAL A 339 -6.87 15.80 -9.17
CA VAL A 339 -7.03 14.38 -9.52
C VAL A 339 -7.70 13.56 -8.43
N ARG A 340 -7.97 14.16 -7.27
CA ARG A 340 -8.70 13.51 -6.19
C ARG A 340 -10.11 13.15 -6.66
N HIS A 341 -10.39 11.84 -6.72
CA HIS A 341 -11.62 11.27 -7.28
C HIS A 341 -11.75 11.35 -8.82
N ALA A 342 -10.66 11.58 -9.56
CA ALA A 342 -10.68 11.55 -11.02
C ALA A 342 -11.09 10.18 -11.59
N ASP A 343 -10.83 9.10 -10.86
CA ASP A 343 -11.25 7.73 -11.18
C ASP A 343 -12.77 7.57 -11.37
N LYS A 344 -13.57 8.47 -10.80
CA LYS A 344 -15.04 8.46 -10.95
C LYS A 344 -15.55 9.29 -12.13
N HIS A 345 -14.70 10.09 -12.75
CA HIS A 345 -15.12 11.15 -13.68
C HIS A 345 -14.36 11.19 -15.00
N VAL A 346 -13.16 10.61 -15.07
CA VAL A 346 -12.41 10.45 -16.32
C VAL A 346 -13.12 9.42 -17.20
N ASP A 347 -13.32 9.76 -18.47
CA ASP A 347 -13.98 8.90 -19.45
C ASP A 347 -13.02 7.93 -20.16
N SER A 348 -13.58 6.90 -20.79
CA SER A 348 -12.80 5.86 -21.48
C SER A 348 -11.90 6.41 -22.58
N ALA A 349 -12.31 7.47 -23.28
CA ALA A 349 -11.51 8.10 -24.34
C ALA A 349 -10.23 8.74 -23.77
N THR A 350 -10.35 9.50 -22.68
CA THR A 350 -9.20 10.10 -22.00
C THR A 350 -8.30 9.02 -21.37
N ALA A 351 -8.90 8.00 -20.75
CA ALA A 351 -8.15 6.86 -20.21
C ALA A 351 -7.30 6.13 -21.27
N LYS A 352 -7.82 5.98 -22.50
CA LYS A 352 -7.07 5.40 -23.63
C LYS A 352 -5.86 6.25 -24.03
N LYS A 353 -5.99 7.58 -24.04
CA LYS A 353 -4.86 8.49 -24.30
C LYS A 353 -3.79 8.38 -23.22
N ILE A 354 -4.20 8.36 -21.95
CA ILE A 354 -3.30 8.14 -20.80
C ILE A 354 -2.55 6.81 -20.95
N TRP A 355 -3.26 5.73 -21.26
CA TRP A 355 -2.66 4.42 -21.45
C TRP A 355 -1.65 4.39 -22.61
N HIS A 356 -2.01 4.98 -23.74
CA HIS A 356 -1.11 5.07 -24.89
C HIS A 356 0.18 5.84 -24.56
N PHE A 357 0.06 6.94 -23.81
CA PHE A 357 1.19 7.72 -23.35
C PHE A 357 2.13 6.90 -22.44
N LEU A 358 1.56 6.13 -21.50
CA LEU A 358 2.34 5.24 -20.62
C LEU A 358 3.06 4.13 -21.39
N GLN A 359 2.44 3.58 -22.44
CA GLN A 359 3.01 2.50 -23.25
C GLN A 359 4.12 2.96 -24.20
N THR A 360 4.12 4.24 -24.60
CA THR A 360 5.05 4.80 -25.59
C THR A 360 6.14 5.70 -25.00
N GLY A 361 5.97 6.14 -23.76
CA GLY A 361 6.87 7.04 -23.06
C GLY A 361 8.09 6.37 -22.40
N VAL A 362 8.62 7.05 -21.38
CA VAL A 362 9.85 6.67 -20.63
C VAL A 362 9.69 5.33 -19.90
N ASP A 363 8.46 4.94 -19.57
CA ASP A 363 8.15 3.68 -18.88
C ASP A 363 7.74 2.54 -19.85
N LYS A 364 8.16 2.60 -21.11
CA LYS A 364 7.91 1.54 -22.10
C LYS A 364 8.46 0.19 -21.62
N GLY A 365 7.64 -0.86 -21.77
CA GLY A 365 8.02 -2.24 -21.43
C GLY A 365 7.86 -2.60 -19.94
N LYS A 366 7.54 -1.62 -19.09
CA LYS A 366 7.30 -1.84 -17.67
C LYS A 366 5.93 -2.46 -17.42
N PHE A 367 5.83 -3.20 -16.32
CA PHE A 367 4.56 -3.72 -15.82
C PHE A 367 3.98 -2.74 -14.80
N PHE A 368 2.95 -2.01 -15.19
CA PHE A 368 2.27 -1.08 -14.29
C PHE A 368 1.38 -1.85 -13.31
N TYR A 369 1.52 -1.55 -12.01
CA TYR A 369 0.72 -2.20 -10.99
C TYR A 369 0.39 -1.23 -9.85
N TRP A 370 -0.66 -1.58 -9.08
CA TRP A 370 -1.05 -0.87 -7.88
C TRP A 370 -0.91 -1.79 -6.68
N GLY A 371 0.16 -1.60 -5.91
CA GLY A 371 0.44 -2.40 -4.73
C GLY A 371 1.34 -1.66 -3.75
N ARG A 372 1.10 -1.85 -2.45
CA ARG A 372 1.98 -1.38 -1.36
C ARG A 372 2.98 -2.45 -0.90
N GLU A 373 3.03 -3.59 -1.58
CA GLU A 373 3.76 -4.79 -1.14
C GLU A 373 4.88 -5.18 -2.11
N GLY A 374 6.04 -5.60 -1.57
CA GLY A 374 7.16 -6.13 -2.36
C GLY A 374 6.88 -7.51 -2.98
N LYS A 375 5.83 -8.22 -2.56
CA LYS A 375 5.48 -9.55 -3.10
C LYS A 375 4.99 -9.51 -4.55
N GLU A 376 4.23 -8.48 -4.91
CA GLU A 376 3.76 -8.31 -6.29
C GLU A 376 4.93 -7.98 -7.21
N VAL A 377 5.91 -7.20 -6.74
CA VAL A 377 7.16 -6.88 -7.46
C VAL A 377 7.93 -8.16 -7.79
N GLU A 378 8.17 -9.00 -6.78
CA GLU A 378 8.90 -10.25 -6.96
C GLU A 378 8.12 -11.22 -7.85
N SER A 379 6.80 -11.33 -7.68
CA SER A 379 5.93 -12.12 -8.56
C SER A 379 5.95 -11.61 -10.01
N ILE A 380 5.91 -10.29 -10.24
CA ILE A 380 5.96 -9.70 -11.58
C ILE A 380 7.31 -9.96 -12.25
N ILE A 381 8.41 -9.81 -11.51
CA ILE A 381 9.75 -10.07 -12.03
C ILE A 381 9.92 -11.55 -12.33
N GLN A 382 9.56 -12.44 -11.40
CA GLN A 382 9.69 -13.90 -11.55
C GLN A 382 8.74 -14.47 -12.61
N SER A 383 7.52 -13.95 -12.71
CA SER A 383 6.48 -14.51 -13.60
C SER A 383 6.49 -13.89 -15.00
N PHE A 384 6.96 -12.65 -15.16
CA PHE A 384 6.87 -11.93 -16.44
C PHE A 384 8.18 -11.34 -16.95
N GLY A 385 9.25 -11.30 -16.16
CA GLY A 385 10.54 -10.72 -16.56
C GLY A 385 10.48 -9.22 -16.89
N LYS A 386 9.43 -8.52 -16.44
CA LYS A 386 9.22 -7.09 -16.68
C LYS A 386 9.61 -6.26 -15.47
N GLU A 387 10.13 -5.06 -15.70
CA GLU A 387 10.38 -4.09 -14.63
C GLU A 387 9.03 -3.60 -14.06
N PRO A 388 8.74 -3.81 -12.77
CA PRO A 388 7.50 -3.36 -12.14
C PRO A 388 7.54 -1.84 -11.90
N LYS A 389 6.45 -1.16 -12.23
CA LYS A 389 6.27 0.29 -12.02
C LYS A 389 5.01 0.55 -11.20
N VAL A 390 5.20 1.08 -9.99
CA VAL A 390 4.08 1.48 -9.13
C VAL A 390 3.38 2.70 -9.74
N ILE A 391 2.05 2.63 -9.82
CA ILE A 391 1.19 3.77 -10.14
C ILE A 391 0.24 4.08 -8.99
N SER A 392 -0.31 5.30 -8.97
CA SER A 392 -1.26 5.70 -7.93
C SER A 392 -2.57 4.92 -8.02
N GLU A 393 -3.30 4.82 -6.90
CA GLU A 393 -4.64 4.21 -6.84
C GLU A 393 -5.62 4.85 -7.82
N VAL A 394 -5.56 6.17 -7.96
CA VAL A 394 -6.44 6.92 -8.86
C VAL A 394 -6.15 6.55 -10.31
N LEU A 395 -4.88 6.53 -10.72
CA LEU A 395 -4.48 6.18 -12.08
C LEU A 395 -4.81 4.71 -12.40
N TRP A 396 -4.57 3.82 -11.43
CA TRP A 396 -4.96 2.42 -11.53
C TRP A 396 -6.46 2.26 -11.77
N ASN A 397 -7.31 2.90 -10.96
CA ASN A 397 -8.76 2.82 -11.09
C ASN A 397 -9.25 3.38 -12.44
N ILE A 398 -8.67 4.48 -12.95
CA ILE A 398 -8.99 5.03 -14.28
C ILE A 398 -8.75 3.97 -15.36
N LEU A 399 -7.60 3.31 -15.34
CA LEU A 399 -7.23 2.30 -16.33
C LEU A 399 -8.05 1.01 -16.18
N ARG A 400 -8.36 0.60 -14.95
CA ARG A 400 -9.21 -0.57 -14.64
C ARG A 400 -10.64 -0.36 -15.11
N ASN A 401 -11.23 0.82 -14.86
CA ASN A 401 -12.59 1.16 -15.31
C ASN A 401 -12.72 1.15 -16.84
N ALA A 402 -11.61 1.36 -17.56
CA ALA A 402 -11.54 1.28 -19.02
C ALA A 402 -11.09 -0.10 -19.55
N CYS A 403 -10.87 -1.10 -18.67
CA CYS A 403 -10.34 -2.43 -18.99
C CYS A 403 -8.98 -2.39 -19.75
N LEU A 404 -8.13 -1.41 -19.46
CA LEU A 404 -6.84 -1.20 -20.16
C LEU A 404 -5.64 -1.82 -19.42
N ILE A 405 -5.79 -2.13 -18.13
CA ILE A 405 -4.73 -2.68 -17.28
C ILE A 405 -5.22 -3.93 -16.53
N ARG A 406 -4.33 -4.90 -16.33
CA ARG A 406 -4.60 -6.17 -15.64
C ARG A 406 -3.79 -6.29 -14.35
N THR A 407 -4.29 -7.07 -13.41
CA THR A 407 -3.46 -7.51 -12.27
C THR A 407 -2.40 -8.53 -12.73
N PRO A 408 -1.34 -8.76 -11.95
CA PRO A 408 -0.41 -9.87 -12.19
C PRO A 408 -1.13 -11.21 -12.41
N GLU A 409 -2.12 -11.53 -11.57
CA GLU A 409 -2.88 -12.78 -11.66
C GLU A 409 -3.71 -12.85 -12.94
N GLU A 410 -4.38 -11.76 -13.31
CA GLU A 410 -5.16 -11.69 -14.55
C GLU A 410 -4.27 -11.82 -15.80
N GLU A 411 -3.10 -11.18 -15.81
CA GLU A 411 -2.13 -11.33 -16.90
C GLU A 411 -1.56 -12.76 -16.94
N GLN A 412 -1.29 -13.37 -15.78
CA GLN A 412 -0.86 -14.77 -15.69
C GLN A 412 -1.90 -15.73 -16.26
N ILE A 413 -3.19 -15.53 -15.96
CA ILE A 413 -4.29 -16.33 -16.52
C ILE A 413 -4.34 -16.19 -18.04
N GLU A 414 -4.21 -14.97 -18.57
CA GLU A 414 -4.21 -14.73 -20.02
C GLU A 414 -3.00 -15.36 -20.71
N LEU A 415 -1.82 -15.32 -20.09
CA LEU A 415 -0.62 -15.97 -20.61
C LEU A 415 -0.74 -17.50 -20.56
N LEU A 416 -1.32 -18.07 -19.49
CA LEU A 416 -1.61 -19.51 -19.37
C LEU A 416 -2.57 -19.96 -20.46
N LYS A 417 -3.62 -19.18 -20.72
CA LYS A 417 -4.57 -19.48 -21.78
C LYS A 417 -3.89 -19.53 -23.15
N LYS A 418 -3.08 -18.51 -23.49
CA LYS A 418 -2.30 -18.50 -24.73
C LYS A 418 -1.32 -19.67 -24.81
N PHE A 419 -0.71 -20.03 -23.70
CA PHE A 419 0.22 -21.17 -23.61
C PHE A 419 -0.48 -22.50 -23.89
N ARG A 420 -1.68 -22.72 -23.36
CA ARG A 420 -2.48 -23.94 -23.59
C ARG A 420 -3.07 -24.03 -25.00
N GLU A 421 -3.38 -22.89 -25.62
CA GLU A 421 -3.91 -22.82 -26.99
C GLU A 421 -2.80 -22.87 -28.07
N ALA A 422 -1.52 -22.87 -27.65
CA ALA A 422 -0.38 -22.87 -28.55
C ALA A 422 -0.21 -24.20 -29.32
N PRO A 423 0.30 -24.16 -30.56
CA PRO A 423 0.49 -25.37 -31.35
C PRO A 423 1.55 -26.31 -30.74
N SER A 424 1.27 -27.62 -30.76
CA SER A 424 2.12 -28.67 -30.20
C SER A 424 3.12 -29.29 -31.20
N THR A 425 3.19 -28.79 -32.43
CA THR A 425 4.03 -29.34 -33.50
C THR A 425 5.44 -28.76 -33.45
N VAL A 426 6.23 -29.14 -32.44
CA VAL A 426 7.65 -28.80 -32.36
C VAL A 426 8.48 -29.87 -33.08
N ARG A 427 9.32 -29.47 -34.04
CA ARG A 427 10.24 -30.39 -34.74
C ARG A 427 11.47 -30.69 -33.88
N LEU A 428 11.76 -31.98 -33.67
CA LEU A 428 12.94 -32.46 -32.94
C LEU A 428 14.06 -32.77 -33.93
N GLU A 429 14.83 -31.75 -34.31
CA GLU A 429 15.85 -31.89 -35.34
C GLU A 429 17.21 -32.30 -34.74
N SER A 430 17.52 -31.88 -33.51
CA SER A 430 18.84 -32.07 -32.89
C SER A 430 18.94 -33.23 -31.89
N VAL A 431 20.15 -33.70 -31.62
CA VAL A 431 20.42 -34.78 -30.66
C VAL A 431 20.03 -34.34 -29.25
N PHE A 432 20.31 -33.07 -28.91
CA PHE A 432 19.91 -32.43 -27.67
C PHE A 432 18.38 -32.46 -27.50
N SER A 433 17.62 -31.95 -28.47
CA SER A 433 16.15 -31.90 -28.38
C SER A 433 15.51 -33.28 -28.20
N LYS A 434 16.03 -34.30 -28.89
CA LYS A 434 15.58 -35.69 -28.78
C LYS A 434 15.88 -36.27 -27.40
N ASN A 435 17.09 -36.05 -26.87
CA ASN A 435 17.48 -36.55 -25.56
C ASN A 435 16.74 -35.83 -24.42
N VAL A 436 16.59 -34.51 -24.45
CA VAL A 436 15.82 -33.77 -23.44
C VAL A 436 14.40 -34.31 -23.34
N ARG A 437 13.72 -34.51 -24.48
CA ARG A 437 12.39 -35.10 -24.52
C ARG A 437 12.38 -36.53 -23.96
N HIS A 438 13.24 -37.41 -24.50
CA HIS A 438 13.30 -38.82 -24.12
C HIS A 438 13.54 -38.99 -22.62
N LEU A 439 14.52 -38.28 -22.07
CA LEU A 439 14.91 -38.37 -20.67
C LEU A 439 13.86 -37.76 -19.75
N LEU A 440 13.20 -36.68 -20.14
CA LEU A 440 12.11 -36.13 -19.34
C LEU A 440 10.90 -37.07 -19.31
N GLU A 441 10.50 -37.64 -20.45
CA GLU A 441 9.45 -38.65 -20.52
C GLU A 441 9.82 -39.90 -19.70
N ALA A 442 11.07 -40.33 -19.74
CA ALA A 442 11.59 -41.41 -18.90
C ALA A 442 11.47 -41.06 -17.41
N SER A 443 11.84 -39.84 -17.03
CA SER A 443 11.86 -39.37 -15.64
C SER A 443 10.49 -39.50 -14.96
N PHE A 444 9.40 -39.19 -15.68
CA PHE A 444 8.04 -39.37 -15.16
C PHE A 444 7.60 -40.83 -15.08
N LYS A 445 8.13 -41.72 -15.92
CA LYS A 445 7.81 -43.16 -15.92
C LYS A 445 8.55 -43.96 -14.83
N ILE A 446 9.59 -43.39 -14.21
CA ILE A 446 10.34 -44.04 -13.11
C ILE A 446 9.44 -44.26 -11.89
N ASP A 447 8.64 -43.27 -11.49
CA ASP A 447 7.74 -43.35 -10.35
C ASP A 447 6.30 -43.66 -10.79
N LYS A 448 5.64 -44.58 -10.10
CA LYS A 448 4.26 -45.00 -10.38
C LYS A 448 3.25 -43.85 -10.24
N GLU A 449 3.53 -42.86 -9.40
CA GLU A 449 2.61 -41.72 -9.20
C GLU A 449 2.62 -40.75 -10.39
N THR A 450 3.68 -40.77 -11.21
CA THR A 450 3.85 -39.87 -12.35
C THR A 450 3.82 -40.57 -13.72
N GLU A 451 3.70 -41.89 -13.75
CA GLU A 451 3.85 -42.68 -14.99
C GLU A 451 2.81 -42.38 -16.08
N ASN A 452 1.65 -41.84 -15.69
CA ASN A 452 0.54 -41.51 -16.60
C ASN A 452 0.60 -40.09 -17.16
N ILE A 453 1.56 -39.26 -16.72
CA ILE A 453 1.68 -37.87 -17.16
C ILE A 453 2.16 -37.84 -18.61
N LYS A 454 1.40 -37.17 -19.47
CA LYS A 454 1.76 -36.96 -20.88
C LYS A 454 2.54 -35.65 -21.01
N VAL A 455 3.72 -35.72 -21.61
CA VAL A 455 4.55 -34.54 -21.89
C VAL A 455 4.26 -34.03 -23.30
N MET A 456 3.98 -32.73 -23.44
CA MET A 456 3.87 -32.06 -24.72
C MET A 456 4.70 -30.78 -24.74
N PHE A 457 5.38 -30.55 -25.86
CA PHE A 457 6.09 -29.29 -26.09
C PHE A 457 5.23 -28.38 -26.98
N VAL A 458 5.13 -27.10 -26.61
CA VAL A 458 4.32 -26.09 -27.29
C VAL A 458 5.15 -24.88 -27.68
N ASP A 459 4.90 -24.33 -28.87
CA ASP A 459 5.57 -23.11 -29.34
C ASP A 459 4.72 -21.88 -29.02
N CYS A 460 5.12 -21.13 -28.00
CA CYS A 460 4.41 -19.93 -27.54
C CYS A 460 5.26 -18.66 -27.64
N GLY A 461 6.33 -18.66 -28.46
CA GLY A 461 7.25 -17.52 -28.62
C GLY A 461 7.82 -17.03 -27.29
N GLU A 462 7.81 -15.71 -27.07
CA GLU A 462 8.35 -15.05 -25.85
C GLU A 462 7.45 -15.18 -24.60
N ASN A 463 6.54 -16.17 -24.55
CA ASN A 463 5.74 -16.38 -23.34
C ASN A 463 6.66 -16.77 -22.16
N PRO A 464 6.60 -16.05 -21.02
CA PRO A 464 7.47 -16.33 -19.87
C PRO A 464 7.13 -17.66 -19.17
N ILE A 465 5.96 -18.25 -19.45
CA ILE A 465 5.56 -19.53 -18.88
C ILE A 465 6.38 -20.65 -19.52
N SER A 466 7.15 -21.34 -18.68
CA SER A 466 7.98 -22.48 -19.07
C SER A 466 7.24 -23.80 -19.04
N VAL A 467 6.39 -24.04 -18.02
CA VAL A 467 5.71 -25.32 -17.78
C VAL A 467 4.32 -25.08 -17.17
N ASP A 468 3.31 -25.81 -17.65
CA ASP A 468 1.94 -25.85 -17.13
C ASP A 468 1.41 -27.29 -17.11
N TYR A 469 0.64 -27.64 -16.07
CA TYR A 469 0.07 -28.98 -15.91
C TYR A 469 -1.44 -28.91 -15.70
N GLU A 470 -2.18 -29.62 -16.55
CA GLU A 470 -3.64 -29.73 -16.46
C GLU A 470 -4.12 -31.06 -17.07
N ASN A 471 -5.05 -31.76 -16.40
CA ASN A 471 -5.67 -32.99 -16.93
C ASN A 471 -4.67 -34.07 -17.42
N ASP A 472 -3.68 -34.42 -16.59
CA ASP A 472 -2.62 -35.40 -16.90
C ASP A 472 -1.73 -35.02 -18.10
N LEU A 473 -1.78 -33.75 -18.51
CA LEU A 473 -1.03 -33.19 -19.63
C LEU A 473 -0.10 -32.08 -19.12
N LEU A 474 1.20 -32.28 -19.32
CA LEU A 474 2.26 -31.35 -18.99
C LEU A 474 2.71 -30.63 -20.27
N ASN A 475 2.30 -29.37 -20.42
CA ASN A 475 2.74 -28.50 -21.52
C ASN A 475 4.05 -27.80 -21.14
N ILE A 476 5.03 -27.88 -22.03
CA ILE A 476 6.37 -27.33 -21.84
C ILE A 476 6.72 -26.42 -23.02
N ASN A 477 7.29 -25.26 -22.73
CA ASN A 477 7.70 -24.33 -23.76
C ASN A 477 8.80 -24.93 -24.65
N SER A 478 8.67 -24.83 -25.97
CA SER A 478 9.63 -25.34 -26.95
C SER A 478 11.05 -24.77 -26.78
N LYS A 479 11.23 -23.63 -26.10
CA LYS A 479 12.55 -23.07 -25.78
C LYS A 479 13.47 -24.05 -25.05
N TRP A 480 12.92 -25.00 -24.29
CA TRP A 480 13.69 -26.04 -23.58
C TRP A 480 14.34 -27.07 -24.52
N LEU A 481 13.93 -27.10 -25.78
CA LEU A 481 14.47 -28.00 -26.81
C LEU A 481 15.54 -27.33 -27.67
N ASP A 482 15.73 -26.01 -27.56
CA ASP A 482 16.76 -25.28 -28.29
C ASP A 482 18.02 -25.15 -27.42
N TYR A 483 19.12 -25.75 -27.89
CA TYR A 483 20.39 -25.77 -27.18
C TYR A 483 20.91 -24.37 -26.86
N ASN A 484 20.85 -23.43 -27.80
CA ASN A 484 21.42 -22.10 -27.60
C ASN A 484 20.53 -21.29 -26.67
N VAL A 485 19.22 -21.29 -26.91
CA VAL A 485 18.26 -20.50 -26.12
C VAL A 485 18.25 -20.93 -24.66
N ILE A 486 18.19 -22.23 -24.36
CA ILE A 486 18.09 -22.67 -22.96
C ILE A 486 19.40 -22.49 -22.17
N HIS A 487 20.55 -22.50 -22.84
CA HIS A 487 21.84 -22.28 -22.18
C HIS A 487 22.19 -20.80 -21.97
N GLU A 488 21.39 -19.86 -22.51
CA GLU A 488 21.41 -18.46 -22.05
C GLU A 488 20.90 -18.37 -20.60
N ASP A 489 19.85 -19.14 -20.28
CA ASP A 489 19.25 -19.20 -18.94
C ASP A 489 19.99 -20.18 -17.99
N TYR A 490 20.47 -21.32 -18.52
CA TYR A 490 21.08 -22.42 -17.76
C TYR A 490 22.45 -22.84 -18.33
N PRO A 491 23.49 -21.99 -18.21
CA PRO A 491 24.79 -22.26 -18.79
C PRO A 491 25.47 -23.48 -18.15
N CYS A 492 26.14 -24.29 -18.97
CA CYS A 492 26.96 -25.41 -18.53
C CYS A 492 28.40 -25.29 -19.04
N ARG A 493 29.27 -26.18 -18.55
CA ARG A 493 30.69 -26.18 -18.95
C ARG A 493 30.87 -26.36 -20.45
N ILE A 494 29.99 -27.12 -21.11
CA ILE A 494 30.04 -27.39 -22.54
C ILE A 494 29.47 -26.22 -23.35
N SER A 495 28.39 -25.57 -22.91
CA SER A 495 27.86 -24.39 -23.60
C SER A 495 28.74 -23.15 -23.47
N SER A 496 29.68 -23.15 -22.51
CA SER A 496 30.65 -22.08 -22.31
C SER A 496 31.87 -22.18 -23.24
N SER A 497 32.14 -23.36 -23.82
CA SER A 497 33.04 -23.47 -24.98
C SER A 497 32.29 -22.99 -26.21
N LYS A 498 32.89 -22.12 -27.04
CA LYS A 498 32.26 -21.40 -28.15
C LYS A 498 31.75 -22.27 -29.32
N ASP A 499 31.55 -23.56 -29.11
CA ASP A 499 31.08 -24.50 -30.11
C ASP A 499 29.55 -24.63 -30.05
N ASN A 500 28.91 -24.82 -31.22
CA ASN A 500 27.50 -25.19 -31.31
C ASN A 500 27.27 -26.58 -30.66
N GLU A 501 25.99 -27.02 -30.57
CA GLU A 501 25.58 -28.30 -29.98
C GLU A 501 26.60 -29.45 -30.18
N PRO A 502 27.05 -30.10 -29.10
CA PRO A 502 28.16 -31.05 -29.13
C PRO A 502 27.75 -32.40 -29.75
N GLY A 503 27.89 -32.55 -31.08
CA GLY A 503 27.89 -33.85 -31.79
C GLY A 503 26.86 -34.90 -31.33
N ASP A 504 27.28 -36.18 -31.28
CA ASP A 504 26.39 -37.32 -30.98
C ASP A 504 26.31 -37.69 -29.48
N TYR A 505 26.82 -36.83 -28.59
CA TYR A 505 26.90 -37.12 -27.15
C TYR A 505 26.08 -36.12 -26.34
N PHE A 506 25.22 -36.62 -25.45
CA PHE A 506 24.39 -35.79 -24.59
C PHE A 506 25.05 -35.54 -23.23
N TYR A 507 25.46 -34.28 -22.99
CA TYR A 507 26.15 -33.83 -21.76
C TYR A 507 25.26 -33.02 -20.78
N CYS A 508 24.01 -32.75 -21.15
CA CYS A 508 23.20 -31.69 -20.52
C CYS A 508 22.14 -32.24 -19.57
N ASP A 509 22.52 -33.19 -18.70
CA ASP A 509 21.62 -33.77 -17.70
C ASP A 509 21.01 -32.72 -16.78
N HIS A 510 21.75 -31.64 -16.51
CA HIS A 510 21.29 -30.53 -15.68
C HIS A 510 20.03 -29.86 -16.26
N ILE A 511 19.86 -29.83 -17.58
CA ILE A 511 18.64 -29.31 -18.22
C ILE A 511 17.45 -30.22 -17.91
N VAL A 512 17.64 -31.54 -17.98
CA VAL A 512 16.58 -32.52 -17.68
C VAL A 512 16.23 -32.47 -16.20
N GLU A 513 17.21 -32.42 -15.31
CA GLU A 513 17.00 -32.26 -13.86
C GLU A 513 16.21 -30.99 -13.56
N GLN A 514 16.62 -29.85 -14.13
CA GLN A 514 15.98 -28.56 -13.91
C GLN A 514 14.54 -28.53 -14.43
N LEU A 515 14.31 -29.09 -15.62
CA LEU A 515 12.98 -29.16 -16.23
C LEU A 515 12.07 -30.11 -15.45
N TYR A 516 12.58 -31.24 -15.00
CA TYR A 516 11.84 -32.18 -14.15
C TYR A 516 11.45 -31.55 -12.81
N GLU A 517 12.37 -30.81 -12.18
CA GLU A 517 12.08 -30.01 -11.00
C GLU A 517 11.02 -28.93 -11.26
N GLN A 518 11.11 -28.14 -12.34
CA GLN A 518 10.05 -27.16 -12.63
C GLN A 518 8.68 -27.81 -12.85
N SER A 519 8.67 -28.98 -13.49
CA SER A 519 7.45 -29.72 -13.81
C SER A 519 6.79 -30.32 -12.58
N LEU A 520 7.58 -30.97 -11.72
CA LEU A 520 7.08 -31.47 -10.45
C LEU A 520 6.55 -30.33 -9.57
N GLN A 521 7.14 -29.12 -9.61
CA GLN A 521 6.66 -27.98 -8.82
C GLN A 521 5.23 -27.58 -9.25
N GLN A 522 4.92 -27.65 -10.55
CA GLN A 522 3.57 -27.42 -11.06
C GLN A 522 2.61 -28.54 -10.65
N LEU A 523 3.06 -29.79 -10.70
CA LEU A 523 2.28 -30.94 -10.24
C LEU A 523 1.88 -30.82 -8.76
N CYS A 524 2.80 -30.41 -7.90
CA CYS A 524 2.51 -30.18 -6.48
C CYS A 524 1.52 -29.03 -6.23
N LYS A 525 1.47 -28.00 -7.08
CA LYS A 525 0.51 -26.90 -6.95
C LYS A 525 -0.92 -27.37 -7.21
N VAL A 526 -1.12 -28.18 -8.24
CA VAL A 526 -2.44 -28.68 -8.65
C VAL A 526 -2.92 -29.82 -7.74
N MET A 527 -1.99 -30.66 -7.27
CA MET A 527 -2.30 -31.85 -6.48
C MET A 527 -2.02 -31.61 -4.98
N SER A 528 -2.75 -30.67 -4.36
CA SER A 528 -2.48 -30.14 -3.01
C SER A 528 -2.55 -31.14 -1.84
N THR A 529 -2.79 -32.44 -2.10
CA THR A 529 -2.83 -33.53 -1.11
C THR A 529 -1.98 -34.76 -1.52
N SER A 530 -1.13 -34.64 -2.54
CA SER A 530 -0.47 -35.80 -3.16
C SER A 530 0.77 -36.32 -2.38
N PRO A 531 0.96 -37.64 -2.28
CA PRO A 531 2.21 -38.26 -1.79
C PRO A 531 3.48 -37.77 -2.50
N ILE A 532 3.36 -37.23 -3.72
CA ILE A 532 4.46 -36.59 -4.50
C ILE A 532 5.16 -35.50 -3.68
N GLN A 533 4.42 -34.64 -2.96
CA GLN A 533 5.03 -33.51 -2.23
C GLN A 533 5.92 -33.99 -1.07
N LYS A 534 5.56 -35.10 -0.41
CA LYS A 534 6.35 -35.71 0.67
C LYS A 534 7.56 -36.49 0.13
N ARG A 535 7.46 -37.00 -1.11
CA ARG A 535 8.47 -37.85 -1.76
C ARG A 535 9.37 -37.11 -2.74
N TRP A 536 9.10 -35.84 -3.01
CA TRP A 536 9.86 -34.97 -3.92
C TRP A 536 11.37 -35.21 -3.91
N ARG A 537 12.00 -34.99 -2.76
CA ARG A 537 13.46 -35.06 -2.62
C ARG A 537 14.00 -36.45 -2.93
N LYS A 538 13.19 -37.48 -2.66
CA LYS A 538 13.51 -38.87 -3.01
C LYS A 538 13.41 -39.07 -4.52
N MET A 539 12.34 -38.59 -5.16
CA MET A 539 12.16 -38.69 -6.61
C MET A 539 13.28 -37.98 -7.38
N SER A 540 13.63 -36.74 -7.01
CA SER A 540 14.72 -35.99 -7.66
C SER A 540 16.09 -36.65 -7.45
N ARG A 541 16.35 -37.21 -6.26
CA ARG A 541 17.59 -37.96 -6.01
C ARG A 541 17.66 -39.24 -6.84
N THR A 542 16.56 -40.00 -6.88
CA THR A 542 16.46 -41.21 -7.69
C THR A 542 16.63 -40.89 -9.17
N LEU A 543 16.05 -39.80 -9.68
CA LEU A 543 16.30 -39.38 -11.06
C LEU A 543 17.79 -39.14 -11.32
N ARG A 544 18.46 -38.36 -10.46
CA ARG A 544 19.90 -38.08 -10.61
C ARG A 544 20.73 -39.36 -10.64
N GLU A 545 20.50 -40.26 -9.68
CA GLU A 545 21.15 -41.58 -9.66
C GLU A 545 20.89 -42.33 -10.97
N LYS A 546 19.65 -42.33 -11.48
CA LYS A 546 19.30 -43.01 -12.74
C LYS A 546 19.90 -42.35 -13.98
N LEU A 547 20.09 -41.03 -14.00
CA LEU A 547 20.78 -40.32 -15.09
C LEU A 547 22.29 -40.63 -15.08
N GLU A 548 22.93 -40.63 -13.90
CA GLU A 548 24.36 -40.98 -13.77
C GLU A 548 24.64 -42.43 -14.19
N GLU A 549 23.70 -43.35 -13.89
CA GLU A 549 23.80 -44.77 -14.22
C GLU A 549 23.45 -45.10 -15.67
N MET A 550 22.88 -44.15 -16.39
CA MET A 550 22.36 -44.35 -17.74
C MET A 550 23.49 -44.55 -18.76
N PRO A 551 23.37 -45.53 -19.68
CA PRO A 551 24.28 -45.66 -20.82
C PRO A 551 24.33 -44.39 -21.67
N ARG A 552 25.52 -44.00 -22.11
CA ARG A 552 25.73 -42.88 -23.04
C ARG A 552 26.19 -43.39 -24.39
N ARG A 553 25.84 -42.66 -25.45
CA ARG A 553 26.33 -42.89 -26.81
C ARG A 553 26.28 -44.38 -27.20
N VAL A 554 25.08 -44.96 -27.18
CA VAL A 554 24.88 -46.35 -27.60
C VAL A 554 25.09 -46.42 -29.11
N ILE A 555 26.10 -47.18 -29.53
CA ILE A 555 26.46 -47.39 -30.94
C ILE A 555 26.33 -48.88 -31.24
N ALA A 556 25.73 -49.20 -32.38
CA ALA A 556 25.79 -50.55 -32.92
C ALA A 556 26.60 -50.55 -34.21
N GLN A 557 27.63 -51.39 -34.25
CA GLN A 557 28.56 -51.52 -35.36
C GLN A 557 28.59 -52.96 -35.88
N LYS A 558 28.81 -53.08 -37.18
CA LYS A 558 28.97 -54.38 -37.85
C LYS A 558 30.39 -54.89 -37.64
N THR A 559 30.57 -56.16 -37.32
CA THR A 559 31.89 -56.80 -37.28
C THR A 559 31.99 -57.92 -38.32
N SER A 560 33.11 -58.03 -39.02
CA SER A 560 33.33 -59.02 -40.08
C SER A 560 33.77 -60.35 -39.46
N SER A 561 32.86 -61.33 -39.37
CA SER A 561 33.19 -62.71 -38.94
C SER A 561 33.00 -63.72 -40.08
N PRO A 562 33.88 -64.72 -40.26
CA PRO A 562 33.80 -65.68 -41.38
C PRO A 562 32.58 -66.60 -41.36
N ASN A 563 31.88 -66.76 -40.23
CA ASN A 563 30.86 -67.82 -40.03
C ASN A 563 29.45 -67.29 -39.64
N GLY A 564 29.17 -65.99 -39.78
CA GLY A 564 27.86 -65.39 -39.49
C GLY A 564 27.94 -63.87 -39.31
N GLY A 565 26.81 -63.17 -39.43
CA GLY A 565 26.74 -61.73 -39.19
C GLY A 565 26.88 -61.44 -37.71
N THR A 566 27.84 -60.60 -37.31
CA THR A 566 27.99 -60.17 -35.91
C THR A 566 27.69 -58.69 -35.75
N VAL A 567 26.87 -58.35 -34.75
CA VAL A 567 26.54 -56.96 -34.38
C VAL A 567 27.17 -56.68 -33.03
N ALA A 568 28.11 -55.73 -32.98
CA ALA A 568 28.72 -55.24 -31.76
C ALA A 568 27.96 -54.00 -31.27
N VAL A 569 27.41 -54.06 -30.07
CA VAL A 569 26.77 -52.94 -29.39
C VAL A 569 27.74 -52.41 -28.34
N SER A 570 28.07 -51.13 -28.39
CA SER A 570 28.96 -50.45 -27.45
C SER A 570 28.31 -49.20 -26.86
N TRP A 571 28.66 -48.86 -25.62
CA TRP A 571 28.20 -47.65 -24.95
C TRP A 571 29.27 -47.13 -23.99
N GLU A 572 29.13 -45.86 -23.62
CA GLU A 572 29.98 -45.16 -22.67
C GLU A 572 29.23 -44.94 -21.34
N LEU A 573 29.97 -44.72 -20.26
CA LEU A 573 29.42 -44.45 -18.92
C LEU A 573 29.99 -43.14 -18.37
N GLU A 574 29.15 -42.35 -17.68
CA GLU A 574 29.61 -41.16 -16.93
C GLU A 574 30.04 -41.48 -15.49
N LEU A 575 29.89 -42.74 -15.05
CA LEU A 575 30.32 -43.18 -13.74
C LEU A 575 31.82 -42.98 -13.54
N SER A 576 32.19 -42.32 -12.44
CA SER A 576 33.60 -42.12 -12.11
C SER A 576 34.32 -43.47 -11.94
N GLY A 577 35.59 -43.55 -12.32
CA GLY A 577 36.40 -44.76 -12.15
C GLY A 577 36.47 -45.26 -10.70
N ARG A 578 36.28 -44.36 -9.71
CA ARG A 578 36.19 -44.74 -8.29
C ARG A 578 34.90 -45.48 -7.96
N VAL A 579 33.77 -45.07 -8.53
CA VAL A 579 32.47 -45.75 -8.36
C VAL A 579 32.51 -47.11 -9.03
N LEU A 580 33.00 -47.17 -10.28
CA LEU A 580 33.21 -48.44 -11.00
C LEU A 580 34.16 -49.38 -10.24
N SER A 581 35.22 -48.87 -9.60
CA SER A 581 36.14 -49.73 -8.83
C SER A 581 35.55 -50.30 -7.54
N ARG A 582 34.49 -49.68 -6.99
CA ARG A 582 33.85 -50.13 -5.73
C ARG A 582 32.60 -50.96 -5.96
N LEU A 583 31.83 -50.62 -7.00
CA LEU A 583 30.54 -51.23 -7.31
C LEU A 583 30.56 -52.03 -8.62
N GLY A 584 31.68 -52.11 -9.33
CA GLY A 584 31.75 -52.65 -10.69
C GLY A 584 31.31 -54.10 -10.83
N GLU A 585 31.54 -54.94 -9.82
CA GLU A 585 31.05 -56.32 -9.80
C GLU A 585 29.53 -56.41 -9.55
N GLU A 586 28.91 -55.36 -8.99
CA GLU A 586 27.48 -55.27 -8.69
C GLU A 586 26.68 -54.50 -9.77
N ILE A 587 27.38 -53.83 -10.71
CA ILE A 587 26.75 -53.08 -11.80
C ILE A 587 26.73 -53.96 -13.04
N GLU A 588 25.53 -54.38 -13.46
CA GLU A 588 25.30 -55.06 -14.72
C GLU A 588 24.44 -54.21 -15.64
N TYR A 589 24.65 -54.33 -16.94
CA TYR A 589 23.82 -53.72 -17.98
C TYR A 589 23.14 -54.80 -18.80
N CYS A 590 21.86 -54.60 -19.06
CA CYS A 590 21.06 -55.43 -19.97
C CYS A 590 21.11 -54.81 -21.37
N VAL A 591 21.56 -55.60 -22.34
CA VAL A 591 21.58 -55.24 -23.76
C VAL A 591 20.61 -56.15 -24.49
N ILE A 592 19.61 -55.55 -25.16
CA ILE A 592 18.62 -56.26 -25.97
C ILE A 592 18.78 -55.83 -27.42
N LEU A 593 18.84 -56.81 -28.32
CA LEU A 593 18.89 -56.57 -29.76
C LEU A 593 17.54 -56.95 -30.38
N HIS A 594 16.65 -55.97 -30.52
CA HIS A 594 15.33 -56.18 -31.11
C HIS A 594 15.41 -56.35 -32.63
N ASP A 595 14.54 -57.18 -33.19
CA ASP A 595 14.35 -57.28 -34.63
C ASP A 595 13.19 -56.38 -35.13
N HIS A 596 12.97 -56.36 -36.45
CA HIS A 596 11.90 -55.60 -37.10
C HIS A 596 10.48 -55.87 -36.60
N GLY A 597 10.21 -57.04 -36.00
CA GLY A 597 8.90 -57.43 -35.46
C GLY A 597 8.63 -56.83 -34.08
N CYS A 598 9.66 -56.33 -33.39
CA CYS A 598 9.59 -55.76 -32.05
C CYS A 598 9.60 -54.22 -32.04
N ALA A 599 9.07 -53.57 -33.08
CA ALA A 599 9.08 -52.11 -33.18
C ALA A 599 8.41 -51.41 -31.99
N LEU A 600 7.33 -51.99 -31.45
CA LEU A 600 6.63 -51.45 -30.27
C LEU A 600 7.45 -51.64 -28.99
N GLU A 601 8.04 -52.81 -28.81
CA GLU A 601 8.89 -53.13 -27.65
C GLU A 601 10.20 -52.31 -27.68
N SER A 602 10.77 -52.06 -28.87
CA SER A 602 11.93 -51.19 -29.07
C SER A 602 11.65 -49.70 -28.84
N SER A 603 10.38 -49.33 -28.63
CA SER A 603 9.95 -47.97 -28.27
C SER A 603 9.74 -47.78 -26.77
N GLU A 604 9.94 -48.83 -25.96
CA GLU A 604 9.92 -48.71 -24.50
C GLU A 604 11.08 -47.84 -24.00
N ILE A 605 10.77 -46.95 -23.06
CA ILE A 605 11.70 -45.94 -22.52
C ILE A 605 12.24 -46.34 -21.14
N ILE A 606 11.56 -47.26 -20.44
CA ILE A 606 11.93 -47.72 -19.10
C ILE A 606 12.08 -49.24 -19.08
N PHE A 607 13.22 -49.71 -18.60
CA PHE A 607 13.46 -51.10 -18.24
C PHE A 607 12.90 -51.36 -16.84
N ARG A 608 12.03 -52.37 -16.71
CA ARG A 608 11.58 -52.88 -15.41
C ARG A 608 12.14 -54.29 -15.20
N GLY A 609 13.23 -54.40 -14.45
CA GLY A 609 13.85 -55.67 -14.13
C GLY A 609 12.89 -56.56 -13.34
N SER A 610 12.46 -57.69 -13.90
CA SER A 610 11.68 -58.68 -13.15
C SER A 610 12.61 -59.47 -12.22
N GLN A 611 12.17 -59.80 -11.00
CA GLN A 611 12.88 -60.74 -10.11
C GLN A 611 13.20 -62.09 -10.80
N SER A 612 12.48 -62.42 -11.87
CA SER A 612 12.68 -63.62 -12.69
C SER A 612 13.99 -63.66 -13.48
N LEU A 613 14.67 -62.54 -13.75
CA LEU A 613 15.94 -62.53 -14.51
C LEU A 613 17.10 -63.12 -13.70
N ALA A 614 17.10 -62.90 -12.38
CA ALA A 614 18.06 -63.51 -11.47
C ALA A 614 17.87 -65.03 -11.31
N ASP A 615 16.65 -65.54 -11.52
CA ASP A 615 16.34 -66.97 -11.46
C ASP A 615 16.70 -67.72 -12.76
N ILE A 616 16.66 -67.04 -13.91
CA ILE A 616 17.09 -67.61 -15.20
C ILE A 616 18.61 -67.84 -15.24
N CYS A 617 19.39 -67.09 -14.47
CA CYS A 617 20.86 -67.16 -14.46
C CYS A 617 21.45 -68.00 -13.31
N LYS A 618 20.66 -68.41 -12.32
CA LYS A 618 21.13 -69.21 -11.17
C LYS A 618 21.35 -70.69 -11.44
N THR A 619 20.91 -71.21 -12.59
CA THR A 619 21.10 -72.61 -12.98
C THR A 619 22.53 -72.97 -13.44
N CYS A 620 23.49 -72.05 -13.36
CA CYS A 620 24.87 -72.28 -13.83
C CYS A 620 25.91 -72.41 -12.71
N ALA A 621 25.52 -72.37 -11.42
CA ALA A 621 26.45 -72.47 -10.31
C ALA A 621 26.84 -73.92 -9.92
N ASP A 622 26.11 -74.93 -10.39
CA ASP A 622 26.47 -76.34 -10.21
C ASP A 622 27.04 -76.90 -11.53
N GLY A 623 28.35 -77.16 -11.52
CA GLY A 623 29.17 -77.50 -12.68
C GLY A 623 28.89 -78.85 -13.34
N SER A 624 27.72 -79.00 -13.95
CA SER A 624 27.47 -80.07 -14.91
C SER A 624 26.26 -79.77 -15.80
N VAL A 625 26.48 -79.17 -16.98
CA VAL A 625 25.88 -79.56 -18.28
C VAL A 625 26.76 -78.93 -19.38
N GLU A 626 26.99 -79.68 -20.45
CA GLU A 626 27.69 -79.31 -21.68
C GLU A 626 27.19 -77.99 -22.30
N GLU A 627 28.12 -77.29 -22.95
CA GLU A 627 27.94 -76.07 -23.72
C GLU A 627 26.76 -76.13 -24.70
N ILE A 628 25.83 -75.18 -24.57
CA ILE A 628 25.15 -74.57 -25.71
C ILE A 628 25.46 -73.06 -25.64
N PRO A 629 26.01 -72.41 -26.69
CA PRO A 629 26.38 -71.00 -26.65
C PRO A 629 25.15 -70.12 -26.38
N GLY A 630 25.19 -69.38 -25.27
CA GLY A 630 24.06 -68.66 -24.70
C GLY A 630 23.53 -67.50 -25.55
N SER A 631 22.25 -67.59 -25.90
CA SER A 631 21.35 -66.44 -26.07
C SER A 631 20.22 -66.60 -25.05
N HIS A 632 20.16 -65.72 -24.06
CA HIS A 632 18.93 -65.59 -23.28
C HIS A 632 17.92 -64.82 -24.15
N THR A 633 16.69 -65.34 -24.27
CA THR A 633 15.60 -64.66 -24.98
C THR A 633 14.93 -63.69 -24.02
N GLY A 634 14.85 -62.40 -24.38
CA GLY A 634 14.10 -61.40 -23.62
C GLY A 634 12.58 -61.66 -23.61
N LEU A 635 11.81 -60.80 -22.95
CA LEU A 635 10.34 -60.92 -22.84
C LEU A 635 9.63 -60.98 -24.22
N CYS A 636 10.23 -60.38 -25.25
CA CYS A 636 9.77 -60.38 -26.63
C CYS A 636 10.43 -61.47 -27.51
N GLY A 637 11.23 -62.37 -26.94
CA GLY A 637 11.94 -63.44 -27.67
C GLY A 637 13.25 -63.02 -28.33
N CYS A 638 13.61 -61.72 -28.30
CA CYS A 638 14.83 -61.19 -28.89
C CYS A 638 16.10 -61.53 -28.09
N GLN A 639 17.27 -61.46 -28.73
CA GLN A 639 18.54 -61.77 -28.07
C GLN A 639 18.87 -60.75 -26.98
N MET A 640 19.20 -61.24 -25.79
CA MET A 640 19.54 -60.43 -24.63
C MET A 640 20.86 -60.90 -24.01
N ARG A 641 21.67 -59.96 -23.53
CA ARG A 641 22.90 -60.23 -22.78
C ARG A 641 23.07 -59.29 -21.59
N LEU A 642 23.55 -59.84 -20.49
CA LEU A 642 24.01 -59.07 -19.32
C LEU A 642 25.51 -58.82 -19.44
N VAL A 643 25.93 -57.59 -19.13
CA VAL A 643 27.31 -57.14 -19.29
C VAL A 643 27.75 -56.38 -18.05
N THR A 644 28.77 -56.89 -17.38
CA THR A 644 29.45 -56.22 -16.27
C THR A 644 30.56 -55.30 -16.84
N PRO A 645 30.56 -53.99 -16.53
CA PRO A 645 31.58 -53.06 -17.01
C PRO A 645 32.97 -53.41 -16.45
N ALA A 646 33.95 -53.65 -17.33
CA ALA A 646 35.35 -53.76 -16.94
C ALA A 646 36.13 -52.43 -17.08
N ALA A 647 35.59 -51.43 -17.79
CA ALA A 647 36.22 -50.14 -18.10
C ALA A 647 35.17 -49.03 -18.36
N SER A 648 35.61 -47.82 -18.70
CA SER A 648 34.72 -46.68 -19.05
C SER A 648 33.97 -46.84 -20.38
N SER A 649 34.36 -47.82 -21.21
CA SER A 649 33.71 -48.20 -22.46
C SER A 649 33.26 -49.65 -22.37
N CYS A 650 31.97 -49.90 -22.61
CA CYS A 650 31.38 -51.23 -22.56
C CYS A 650 31.01 -51.71 -23.96
N SER A 651 31.13 -53.01 -24.23
CA SER A 651 30.70 -53.58 -25.52
C SER A 651 30.28 -55.04 -25.41
N VAL A 652 29.38 -55.46 -26.29
CA VAL A 652 28.94 -56.85 -26.42
C VAL A 652 28.63 -57.20 -27.87
N THR A 653 28.91 -58.43 -28.30
CA THR A 653 28.72 -58.87 -29.69
C THR A 653 27.66 -59.96 -29.81
N PHE A 654 26.60 -59.72 -30.57
CA PHE A 654 25.54 -60.69 -30.87
C PHE A 654 25.84 -61.45 -32.17
N LEU A 655 25.42 -62.72 -32.21
CA LEU A 655 25.41 -63.54 -33.42
C LEU A 655 24.04 -63.41 -34.06
N VAL A 656 23.95 -62.78 -35.23
CA VAL A 656 22.67 -62.57 -35.93
C VAL A 656 22.61 -63.41 -37.22
N PRO A 657 21.41 -63.93 -37.58
CA PRO A 657 21.19 -64.53 -38.89
C PRO A 657 21.54 -63.56 -40.02
N VAL A 658 22.14 -64.06 -41.10
CA VAL A 658 22.40 -63.28 -42.33
C VAL A 658 21.11 -63.14 -43.14
N SER A 659 20.11 -62.48 -42.57
CA SER A 659 18.85 -62.09 -43.23
C SER A 659 18.69 -60.58 -43.19
N SER A 660 18.01 -59.98 -44.18
CA SER A 660 17.83 -58.54 -44.39
C SER A 660 16.97 -57.82 -43.34
N THR A 661 17.08 -58.19 -42.07
CA THR A 661 16.33 -57.67 -40.95
C THR A 661 17.10 -56.53 -40.28
N ILE A 662 16.42 -55.40 -40.08
CA ILE A 662 16.93 -54.25 -39.33
C ILE A 662 16.87 -54.59 -37.83
N TYR A 663 17.95 -54.28 -37.11
CA TYR A 663 18.02 -54.46 -35.66
C TYR A 663 18.03 -53.13 -34.90
N TYR A 664 17.40 -53.13 -33.71
CA TYR A 664 17.29 -51.99 -32.80
C TYR A 664 17.92 -52.37 -31.44
N PRO A 665 19.14 -51.90 -31.16
CA PRO A 665 19.78 -52.13 -29.88
C PRO A 665 19.20 -51.20 -28.81
N GLN A 666 18.90 -51.76 -27.64
CA GLN A 666 18.58 -51.03 -26.43
C GLN A 666 19.51 -51.45 -25.30
N VAL A 667 19.97 -50.47 -24.53
CA VAL A 667 20.82 -50.70 -23.35
C VAL A 667 20.18 -50.03 -22.14
N ALA A 668 20.15 -50.73 -21.02
CA ALA A 668 19.74 -50.19 -19.72
C ALA A 668 20.53 -50.85 -18.59
N ARG A 669 20.61 -50.21 -17.42
CA ARG A 669 21.13 -50.86 -16.21
C ARG A 669 20.22 -52.02 -15.80
N ASN A 670 20.81 -53.14 -15.39
CA ASN A 670 20.09 -54.28 -14.81
C ASN A 670 19.65 -53.96 -13.37
N ASP A 671 18.61 -53.14 -13.24
CA ASP A 671 18.03 -52.67 -11.98
C ASP A 671 16.50 -52.83 -12.05
N PRO A 672 15.79 -53.01 -10.90
CA PRO A 672 14.34 -52.97 -10.84
C PRO A 672 13.67 -51.89 -11.70
N VAL A 673 14.27 -50.68 -11.79
CA VAL A 673 13.84 -49.62 -12.72
C VAL A 673 15.07 -48.91 -13.29
N ALA A 674 15.19 -48.87 -14.62
CA ALA A 674 16.26 -48.15 -15.33
C ALA A 674 15.76 -47.49 -16.62
N ILE A 675 16.50 -46.52 -17.13
CA ILE A 675 16.18 -45.83 -18.40
C ILE A 675 16.77 -46.62 -19.57
N TYR A 676 15.96 -46.93 -20.57
CA TYR A 676 16.43 -47.48 -21.84
C TYR A 676 17.01 -46.39 -22.70
N VAL A 677 18.17 -46.66 -23.28
CA VAL A 677 18.80 -45.81 -24.29
C VAL A 677 18.90 -46.60 -25.59
N PRO A 678 18.16 -46.21 -26.64
CA PRO A 678 18.29 -46.83 -27.95
C PRO A 678 19.57 -46.36 -28.65
N ALA A 679 20.09 -47.16 -29.57
CA ALA A 679 21.14 -46.69 -30.47
C ALA A 679 20.60 -45.63 -31.45
N LEU A 680 21.45 -44.65 -31.78
CA LEU A 680 21.12 -43.56 -32.72
C LEU A 680 20.89 -44.05 -34.16
N GLU A 681 21.51 -45.17 -34.53
CA GLU A 681 21.44 -45.76 -35.87
C GLU A 681 20.98 -47.23 -35.82
N THR A 682 20.18 -47.64 -36.81
CA THR A 682 19.76 -49.02 -36.99
C THR A 682 20.74 -49.78 -37.88
N VAL A 683 20.91 -51.09 -37.63
CA VAL A 683 21.96 -51.88 -38.32
C VAL A 683 21.33 -52.92 -39.25
N GLU A 684 21.63 -52.83 -40.56
CA GLU A 684 21.34 -53.86 -41.58
C GLU A 684 22.56 -54.78 -41.81
N PRO A 685 22.43 -56.11 -41.87
CA PRO A 685 23.57 -56.98 -42.21
C PRO A 685 23.93 -56.87 -43.70
N HIS A 686 25.24 -56.76 -44.03
CA HIS A 686 25.69 -56.70 -45.43
C HIS A 686 26.81 -57.69 -45.78
N ASN A 687 26.84 -58.04 -47.07
CA ASN A 687 27.58 -59.13 -47.72
C ASN A 687 29.11 -58.92 -47.64
N PRO A 688 29.91 -59.98 -47.49
CA PRO A 688 31.34 -59.87 -47.19
C PRO A 688 32.16 -59.56 -48.45
N HIS A 689 32.43 -58.28 -48.71
CA HIS A 689 33.60 -57.84 -49.47
C HIS A 689 33.88 -56.37 -49.13
N GLU A 690 34.86 -56.11 -48.27
CA GLU A 690 35.91 -55.07 -48.42
C GLU A 690 36.73 -54.93 -47.12
N THR A 691 38.02 -54.72 -47.31
CA THR A 691 39.14 -54.93 -46.39
C THR A 691 39.58 -53.66 -45.66
N GLY A 692 40.13 -53.80 -44.42
CA GLY A 692 41.35 -53.05 -44.05
C GLY A 692 41.51 -52.50 -42.62
N GLN A 693 42.41 -53.14 -41.86
CA GLN A 693 43.48 -52.57 -41.00
C GLN A 693 43.21 -52.01 -39.56
N THR A 694 43.59 -52.85 -38.57
CA THR A 694 44.56 -52.64 -37.45
C THR A 694 44.64 -51.29 -36.69
N LYS A 695 44.49 -51.28 -35.34
CA LYS A 695 45.54 -51.48 -34.28
C LYS A 695 45.18 -50.88 -32.90
N GLU A 696 45.61 -51.62 -31.87
CA GLU A 696 46.17 -51.21 -30.54
C GLU A 696 45.29 -50.58 -29.42
N SER A 697 45.26 -51.30 -28.30
CA SER A 697 44.95 -50.89 -26.92
C SER A 697 46.17 -50.25 -26.22
N PRO A 698 46.03 -49.53 -25.06
CA PRO A 698 46.28 -50.20 -23.77
C PRO A 698 45.67 -49.59 -22.46
N ASN A 699 45.48 -50.50 -21.50
CA ASN A 699 45.76 -50.48 -20.04
C ASN A 699 45.14 -49.51 -19.00
N GLU A 700 44.66 -50.19 -17.94
CA GLU A 700 44.20 -49.79 -16.60
C GLU A 700 45.29 -49.26 -15.64
N LYS A 701 44.86 -48.62 -14.52
CA LYS A 701 45.37 -48.84 -13.15
C LYS A 701 44.58 -48.11 -12.02
N ASN A 702 43.93 -48.92 -11.17
CA ASN A 702 43.77 -48.93 -9.69
C ASN A 702 43.74 -47.64 -8.82
N ALA A 703 42.77 -47.55 -7.88
CA ALA A 703 42.96 -47.74 -6.41
C ALA A 703 41.83 -47.16 -5.52
N CYS A 704 41.62 -47.81 -4.38
CA CYS A 704 40.42 -47.88 -3.51
C CYS A 704 40.46 -46.97 -2.25
N GLY A 705 39.40 -46.97 -1.42
CA GLY A 705 39.48 -46.57 0.02
C GLY A 705 38.16 -46.20 0.74
N HIS A 706 37.70 -47.03 1.68
CA HIS A 706 36.46 -47.09 2.50
C HIS A 706 36.06 -45.93 3.45
N GLY A 707 34.80 -45.97 3.95
CA GLY A 707 34.40 -45.49 5.29
C GLY A 707 32.87 -45.30 5.52
N ASP A 708 32.24 -46.17 6.33
CA ASP A 708 30.84 -46.15 6.82
C ASP A 708 30.66 -45.40 8.17
N GLU A 709 29.44 -44.92 8.49
CA GLU A 709 28.61 -45.30 9.67
C GLU A 709 27.42 -44.35 10.04
N HIS A 710 26.22 -44.96 10.13
CA HIS A 710 25.09 -44.89 11.11
C HIS A 710 24.31 -43.62 11.58
N ILE A 711 22.97 -43.80 11.70
CA ILE A 711 21.91 -42.88 12.22
C ILE A 711 21.03 -43.60 13.29
N PRO A 712 20.47 -42.92 14.32
CA PRO A 712 19.40 -43.47 15.20
C PRO A 712 18.03 -42.73 15.22
N TRP A 713 17.04 -43.44 15.79
CA TRP A 713 15.55 -43.39 15.76
C TRP A 713 14.78 -42.23 16.47
N ALA A 714 13.44 -42.13 16.27
CA ALA A 714 12.51 -41.16 16.88
C ALA A 714 11.25 -41.79 17.56
N CYS A 715 10.72 -41.11 18.59
CA CYS A 715 9.67 -41.54 19.55
C CYS A 715 8.21 -41.19 19.15
N HIS A 716 7.24 -41.93 19.71
CA HIS A 716 5.78 -41.82 19.50
C HIS A 716 5.08 -40.66 20.25
N VAL A 717 4.15 -39.93 19.60
CA VAL A 717 3.27 -38.86 20.17
C VAL A 717 1.78 -39.25 20.07
N ASP A 718 0.95 -38.83 21.04
CA ASP A 718 -0.50 -39.12 21.13
C ASP A 718 -1.33 -38.26 20.15
N ILE A 719 -1.72 -38.87 19.03
CA ILE A 719 -2.44 -38.27 17.89
C ILE A 719 -3.77 -37.60 18.29
N LYS A 720 -4.41 -38.01 19.40
CA LYS A 720 -5.68 -37.41 19.83
C LYS A 720 -5.48 -36.01 20.43
N TYR A 721 -4.36 -35.79 21.10
CA TYR A 721 -3.99 -34.50 21.67
C TYR A 721 -3.64 -33.48 20.58
N GLU A 722 -2.92 -33.90 19.54
CA GLU A 722 -2.59 -33.03 18.39
C GLU A 722 -3.83 -32.52 17.67
N ARG A 723 -4.78 -33.39 17.35
CA ARG A 723 -6.03 -33.00 16.65
C ARG A 723 -6.89 -32.00 17.42
N GLN A 724 -6.87 -32.04 18.75
CA GLN A 724 -7.61 -31.07 19.58
C GLN A 724 -7.01 -29.67 19.47
N TRP A 725 -5.69 -29.58 19.46
CA TRP A 725 -4.97 -28.31 19.29
C TRP A 725 -5.13 -27.74 17.89
N GLU A 726 -5.05 -28.57 16.85
CA GLU A 726 -5.29 -28.14 15.47
C GLU A 726 -6.71 -27.57 15.29
N ALA A 727 -7.72 -28.20 15.89
CA ALA A 727 -9.10 -27.71 15.85
C ALA A 727 -9.26 -26.38 16.60
N TRP A 728 -8.62 -26.22 17.76
CA TRP A 728 -8.61 -24.98 18.52
C TRP A 728 -7.96 -23.83 17.73
N GLU A 729 -6.78 -24.08 17.13
CA GLU A 729 -6.04 -23.08 16.34
C GLU A 729 -6.83 -22.63 15.09
N ALA A 730 -7.54 -23.55 14.43
CA ALA A 730 -8.29 -23.24 13.20
C ALA A 730 -9.62 -22.51 13.45
N VAL A 731 -10.29 -22.74 14.58
CA VAL A 731 -11.68 -22.30 14.80
C VAL A 731 -11.83 -21.37 16.01
N GLU A 732 -11.31 -21.79 17.16
CA GLU A 732 -11.50 -21.06 18.42
C GLU A 732 -10.59 -19.84 18.50
N PHE A 733 -9.32 -19.95 18.11
CA PHE A 733 -8.36 -18.85 18.16
C PHE A 733 -8.78 -17.63 17.33
N PRO A 734 -9.19 -17.74 16.04
CA PRO A 734 -9.63 -16.58 15.26
C PRO A 734 -10.86 -15.90 15.87
N THR A 735 -11.81 -16.69 16.40
CA THR A 735 -13.02 -16.18 17.04
C THR A 735 -12.69 -15.44 18.34
N LEU A 736 -11.85 -16.04 19.18
CA LEU A 736 -11.35 -15.43 20.42
C LEU A 736 -10.57 -14.15 20.12
N PHE A 737 -9.66 -14.17 19.15
CA PHE A 737 -8.86 -13.00 18.81
C PHE A 737 -9.71 -11.84 18.26
N ARG A 738 -10.72 -12.16 17.42
CA ARG A 738 -11.67 -11.16 16.90
C ARG A 738 -12.55 -10.57 18.00
N SER A 739 -12.91 -11.35 19.02
CA SER A 739 -13.72 -10.86 20.16
C SER A 739 -13.03 -9.74 20.97
N PHE A 740 -11.73 -9.54 20.78
CA PHE A 740 -10.97 -8.45 21.38
C PHE A 740 -11.10 -7.11 20.63
N SER A 741 -11.69 -7.10 19.43
CA SER A 741 -11.94 -5.89 18.62
C SER A 741 -13.44 -5.72 18.41
N PHE A 742 -13.97 -4.51 18.62
CA PHE A 742 -15.42 -4.27 18.55
C PHE A 742 -15.81 -3.72 17.18
N GLU A 743 -16.80 -4.31 16.51
CA GLU A 743 -17.37 -3.71 15.31
C GLU A 743 -18.31 -2.54 15.66
N GLU A 744 -18.27 -1.48 14.86
CA GLU A 744 -19.10 -0.30 15.07
C GLU A 744 -19.98 0.01 13.86
N TYR A 745 -21.25 0.32 14.15
CA TYR A 745 -22.25 0.77 13.19
C TYR A 745 -22.07 2.26 12.91
N ASN A 746 -21.81 2.64 11.65
CA ASN A 746 -21.45 4.01 11.29
C ASN A 746 -22.40 4.63 10.23
N PRO A 747 -23.56 5.16 10.64
CA PRO A 747 -24.45 5.88 9.74
C PRO A 747 -24.09 7.37 9.62
N LYS A 748 -24.18 7.91 8.39
CA LYS A 748 -23.96 9.33 8.08
C LYS A 748 -25.19 10.15 8.47
N PHE A 749 -25.10 10.97 9.52
CA PHE A 749 -26.16 11.92 9.88
C PHE A 749 -25.68 13.38 9.83
N GLN A 750 -26.46 14.25 9.17
CA GLN A 750 -26.29 15.72 9.13
C GLN A 750 -27.46 16.40 9.85
N VAL A 751 -27.68 16.12 11.14
CA VAL A 751 -28.79 16.67 11.92
C VAL A 751 -28.24 17.44 13.14
N ARG A 752 -28.94 18.52 13.54
CA ARG A 752 -28.62 19.28 14.77
C ARG A 752 -28.82 18.41 16.02
N SER A 753 -27.86 18.46 16.96
CA SER A 753 -27.94 17.77 18.25
C SER A 753 -28.94 18.46 19.19
N LEU A 754 -29.67 17.67 19.98
CA LEU A 754 -30.48 18.10 21.12
C LEU A 754 -29.63 18.22 22.41
N MET A 755 -30.17 18.91 23.42
CA MET A 755 -29.61 18.98 24.78
C MET A 755 -30.16 17.87 25.69
N ALA A 756 -31.42 17.48 25.49
CA ALA A 756 -32.07 16.38 26.20
C ALA A 756 -33.13 15.71 25.31
N LEU A 757 -33.45 14.45 25.60
CA LEU A 757 -34.50 13.67 24.92
C LEU A 757 -35.20 12.73 25.89
N ASP A 758 -36.51 12.88 26.02
CA ASP A 758 -37.36 11.96 26.78
C ASP A 758 -37.70 10.73 25.91
N ASN A 759 -37.38 9.51 26.38
CA ASN A 759 -37.73 8.27 25.67
C ASN A 759 -38.84 7.51 26.42
N GLY A 760 -39.99 7.35 25.74
CA GLY A 760 -41.18 6.73 26.33
C GLY A 760 -41.04 5.23 26.60
N ARG A 761 -40.23 4.49 25.81
CA ARG A 761 -40.04 3.04 25.97
C ARG A 761 -39.19 2.73 27.20
N LEU A 762 -38.07 3.46 27.33
CA LEU A 762 -37.13 3.29 28.43
C LEU A 762 -37.58 4.00 29.72
N ARG A 763 -38.55 4.91 29.62
CA ARG A 763 -39.04 5.77 30.72
C ARG A 763 -37.90 6.53 31.39
N ASP A 764 -36.97 7.01 30.57
CA ASP A 764 -35.77 7.72 30.98
C ASP A 764 -35.56 8.94 30.09
N ARG A 765 -34.77 9.89 30.59
CA ARG A 765 -34.43 11.13 29.91
C ARG A 765 -32.92 11.17 29.71
N PHE A 766 -32.51 11.21 28.45
CA PHE A 766 -31.11 11.35 28.07
C PHE A 766 -30.72 12.82 28.10
N GLU A 767 -29.65 13.19 28.78
CA GLU A 767 -29.06 14.54 28.73
C GLU A 767 -27.60 14.50 28.23
N VAL A 768 -27.14 15.60 27.64
CA VAL A 768 -25.73 15.77 27.25
C VAL A 768 -24.87 15.88 28.51
N ASP A 769 -23.69 15.26 28.48
CA ASP A 769 -22.70 15.11 29.55
C ASP A 769 -23.08 14.13 30.69
N ASP A 770 -24.20 13.41 30.56
CA ASP A 770 -24.59 12.37 31.52
C ASP A 770 -23.81 11.06 31.35
N PHE A 771 -23.61 10.38 32.48
CA PHE A 771 -23.14 9.00 32.55
C PHE A 771 -24.31 8.05 32.86
N LEU A 772 -24.57 7.13 31.93
CA LEU A 772 -25.66 6.17 32.05
C LEU A 772 -25.14 4.74 31.96
N ARG A 773 -25.58 3.88 32.88
CA ARG A 773 -25.42 2.43 32.74
C ARG A 773 -26.56 1.89 31.88
N VAL A 774 -26.23 1.11 30.87
CA VAL A 774 -27.19 0.55 29.92
C VAL A 774 -26.98 -0.95 29.74
N SER A 775 -28.04 -1.66 29.36
CA SER A 775 -27.97 -3.06 28.92
C SER A 775 -28.44 -3.16 27.48
N MET A 776 -27.68 -3.87 26.63
CA MET A 776 -27.99 -4.05 25.20
C MET A 776 -28.27 -5.54 24.91
N PRO A 777 -29.34 -5.89 24.16
CA PRO A 777 -29.80 -7.27 24.01
C PRO A 777 -29.03 -8.09 22.97
N LEU A 778 -28.30 -7.45 22.05
CA LEU A 778 -27.52 -8.14 21.00
C LEU A 778 -26.26 -8.84 21.56
N ASP A 779 -25.76 -8.39 22.71
CA ASP A 779 -24.55 -8.89 23.35
C ASP A 779 -24.89 -9.61 24.68
N THR A 780 -25.53 -10.79 24.65
CA THR A 780 -25.64 -11.75 25.78
C THR A 780 -25.75 -11.17 27.22
N GLY A 781 -26.52 -10.10 27.44
CA GLY A 781 -26.69 -9.48 28.77
C GLY A 781 -25.53 -8.62 29.28
N VAL A 782 -24.56 -8.26 28.44
CA VAL A 782 -23.42 -7.37 28.75
C VAL A 782 -23.92 -5.97 29.11
N GLN A 783 -23.28 -5.37 30.12
CA GLN A 783 -23.59 -4.01 30.58
C GLN A 783 -22.52 -3.02 30.10
N TYR A 784 -22.96 -1.80 29.81
CA TYR A 784 -22.05 -0.73 29.41
C TYR A 784 -22.33 0.53 30.22
N ILE A 785 -21.32 1.37 30.40
CA ILE A 785 -21.52 2.77 30.79
C ILE A 785 -21.33 3.63 29.53
N LEU A 786 -22.22 4.59 29.33
CA LEU A 786 -22.18 5.56 28.24
C LEU A 786 -21.99 6.96 28.82
N HIS A 787 -21.04 7.71 28.28
CA HIS A 787 -20.91 9.15 28.52
C HIS A 787 -21.43 9.90 27.29
N ILE A 788 -22.54 10.62 27.42
CA ILE A 788 -23.28 11.19 26.29
C ILE A 788 -22.65 12.53 25.86
N HIS A 789 -22.16 12.62 24.62
CA HIS A 789 -21.64 13.86 24.04
C HIS A 789 -22.65 14.59 23.17
N SER A 790 -23.59 13.88 22.55
CA SER A 790 -24.64 14.47 21.69
C SER A 790 -25.84 13.54 21.58
N ILE A 791 -26.99 14.11 21.30
CA ILE A 791 -28.26 13.40 21.16
C ILE A 791 -28.87 13.78 19.82
N PHE A 792 -29.13 12.80 18.96
CA PHE A 792 -29.79 12.97 17.68
C PHE A 792 -31.24 12.50 17.76
N PRO A 793 -32.21 13.33 17.35
CA PRO A 793 -33.63 12.97 17.43
C PRO A 793 -33.99 11.84 16.44
N PRO A 794 -35.10 11.12 16.70
CA PRO A 794 -35.72 10.21 15.74
C PRO A 794 -35.89 10.82 14.35
N ASN A 795 -35.59 10.06 13.30
CA ASN A 795 -35.93 10.40 11.93
C ASN A 795 -37.43 10.12 11.68
N PRO A 796 -38.26 11.15 11.43
CA PRO A 796 -39.69 10.97 11.19
C PRO A 796 -40.00 10.16 9.93
N SER A 797 -39.02 9.98 9.03
CA SER A 797 -39.16 9.18 7.80
C SER A 797 -38.92 7.69 8.01
N GLN A 798 -38.42 7.27 9.19
CA GLN A 798 -38.13 5.87 9.50
C GLN A 798 -39.01 5.40 10.68
N PRO A 799 -40.03 4.56 10.41
CA PRO A 799 -40.87 4.00 11.47
C PRO A 799 -40.04 3.13 12.42
N GLY A 800 -40.05 3.44 13.70
CA GLY A 800 -39.31 2.69 14.74
C GLY A 800 -38.00 3.33 15.19
N ASP A 801 -37.51 4.37 14.50
CA ASP A 801 -36.33 5.12 14.95
C ASP A 801 -36.62 5.83 16.28
N GLU A 802 -35.86 5.50 17.32
CA GLU A 802 -35.97 6.12 18.66
C GLU A 802 -34.95 7.24 18.90
N GLY A 803 -34.16 7.58 17.88
CA GLY A 803 -33.04 8.51 17.97
C GLY A 803 -31.72 7.79 18.27
N THR A 804 -30.63 8.55 18.28
CA THR A 804 -29.27 8.01 18.42
C THR A 804 -28.45 8.87 19.39
N LEU A 805 -27.68 8.22 20.26
CA LEU A 805 -26.74 8.88 21.15
C LEU A 805 -25.34 8.85 20.53
N LEU A 806 -24.60 9.95 20.59
CA LEU A 806 -23.15 9.96 20.39
C LEU A 806 -22.50 9.88 21.77
N ALA A 807 -21.92 8.75 22.13
CA ALA A 807 -21.42 8.51 23.47
C ALA A 807 -20.04 7.83 23.49
N THR A 808 -19.22 8.14 24.49
CA THR A 808 -18.06 7.31 24.82
C THR A 808 -18.55 6.08 25.58
N ARG A 809 -18.16 4.89 25.12
CA ARG A 809 -18.56 3.61 25.71
C ARG A 809 -17.50 3.07 26.67
N TYR A 810 -17.97 2.44 27.74
CA TYR A 810 -17.15 1.73 28.70
C TYR A 810 -17.73 0.33 28.96
N SER A 811 -16.90 -0.71 28.92
CA SER A 811 -17.27 -2.08 29.28
C SER A 811 -16.77 -2.44 30.68
N TYR A 812 -17.48 -3.32 31.38
CA TYR A 812 -16.98 -3.83 32.66
C TYR A 812 -15.74 -4.71 32.46
N ARG A 813 -14.70 -4.50 33.27
CA ARG A 813 -13.44 -5.25 33.17
C ARG A 813 -13.66 -6.76 33.25
N CYS A 814 -14.54 -7.22 34.14
CA CYS A 814 -14.86 -8.64 34.28
C CYS A 814 -15.55 -9.26 33.06
N GLU A 815 -16.16 -8.43 32.21
CA GLU A 815 -16.85 -8.86 30.99
C GLU A 815 -15.92 -8.78 29.76
N THR A 816 -14.72 -8.21 29.89
CA THR A 816 -13.74 -8.13 28.79
C THR A 816 -12.89 -9.40 28.71
N PRO A 817 -12.75 -10.04 27.53
CA PRO A 817 -12.00 -11.29 27.40
C PRO A 817 -10.51 -11.21 27.81
N TRP A 818 -9.90 -10.02 27.78
CA TRP A 818 -8.50 -9.80 28.23
C TRP A 818 -8.30 -9.97 29.74
N PHE A 819 -9.33 -9.69 30.53
CA PHE A 819 -9.25 -9.63 31.99
C PHE A 819 -10.27 -10.56 32.68
N GLY A 820 -11.13 -11.23 31.91
CA GLY A 820 -12.10 -12.21 32.39
C GLY A 820 -11.51 -13.60 32.48
N GLY A 821 -11.23 -14.06 33.70
CA GLY A 821 -10.86 -15.45 33.99
C GLY A 821 -10.92 -15.70 35.50
N ASP A 822 -11.42 -16.88 35.90
CA ASP A 822 -11.64 -17.30 37.29
C ASP A 822 -10.34 -17.47 38.13
N GLY A 823 -9.18 -17.08 37.60
CA GLY A 823 -7.88 -17.58 38.04
C GLY A 823 -7.00 -16.64 38.86
N TYR A 824 -7.36 -15.38 39.11
CA TYR A 824 -6.50 -14.47 39.88
C TYR A 824 -7.07 -14.18 41.28
N PRO A 825 -6.31 -14.46 42.37
CA PRO A 825 -6.70 -14.15 43.73
C PRO A 825 -6.46 -12.65 44.01
N GLY A 826 -7.24 -11.81 43.37
CA GLY A 826 -7.39 -10.39 43.67
C GLY A 826 -8.85 -10.07 43.44
N ILE A 827 -9.48 -9.33 44.35
CA ILE A 827 -10.89 -8.92 44.23
C ILE A 827 -11.08 -8.33 42.83
N VAL A 828 -11.72 -9.06 41.91
CA VAL A 828 -12.13 -8.52 40.61
C VAL A 828 -13.12 -7.44 40.97
N ASN A 829 -12.64 -6.20 40.93
CA ASN A 829 -13.43 -5.07 41.34
C ASN A 829 -14.51 -4.87 40.29
N ARG A 830 -15.73 -5.29 40.61
CA ARG A 830 -16.89 -5.25 39.71
C ARG A 830 -17.25 -3.83 39.26
N ASN A 831 -16.62 -2.80 39.85
CA ASN A 831 -16.85 -1.40 39.51
C ASN A 831 -15.76 -0.83 38.58
N GLU A 832 -14.73 -1.60 38.22
CA GLU A 832 -13.72 -1.16 37.23
C GLU A 832 -14.23 -1.35 35.81
N VAL A 833 -14.15 -0.28 35.01
CA VAL A 833 -14.56 -0.28 33.61
C VAL A 833 -13.40 0.10 32.68
N ILE A 834 -13.47 -0.37 31.44
CA ILE A 834 -12.49 -0.14 30.38
C ILE A 834 -13.11 0.82 29.36
N LEU A 835 -12.42 1.92 29.06
CA LEU A 835 -12.86 2.91 28.06
C LEU A 835 -12.61 2.38 26.63
N HIS A 836 -13.56 2.56 25.72
CA HIS A 836 -13.38 2.24 24.30
C HIS A 836 -12.98 3.50 23.52
N PHE A 837 -11.89 3.45 22.77
CA PHE A 837 -11.35 4.60 22.02
C PHE A 837 -10.92 4.24 20.60
N LYS A 838 -10.79 5.21 19.71
CA LYS A 838 -10.25 5.06 18.35
C LYS A 838 -8.93 5.81 18.20
N ASP A 839 -8.93 7.05 18.66
CA ASP A 839 -7.77 7.95 18.68
C ASP A 839 -7.43 8.32 20.13
N PHE A 840 -6.26 7.87 20.58
CA PHE A 840 -5.77 8.13 21.94
C PHE A 840 -5.65 9.64 22.25
N THR A 841 -5.35 10.49 21.26
CA THR A 841 -5.25 11.95 21.48
C THR A 841 -6.62 12.60 21.72
N SER A 842 -7.68 11.97 21.22
CA SER A 842 -9.06 12.40 21.34
C SER A 842 -9.85 11.55 22.35
N MET A 843 -9.18 10.64 23.07
CA MET A 843 -9.79 9.63 23.95
C MET A 843 -10.83 10.23 24.89
N GLY A 844 -12.03 9.65 24.91
CA GLY A 844 -13.11 10.11 25.79
C GLY A 844 -13.74 11.46 25.41
N SER A 845 -13.33 12.05 24.29
CA SER A 845 -13.97 13.25 23.73
C SER A 845 -15.04 12.89 22.70
N ARG A 846 -15.87 13.88 22.35
CA ARG A 846 -16.88 13.77 21.30
C ARG A 846 -16.34 13.28 19.95
N HIS A 847 -15.09 13.61 19.60
CA HIS A 847 -14.49 13.22 18.31
C HIS A 847 -14.14 11.73 18.23
N ASP A 848 -14.04 11.08 19.39
CA ASP A 848 -13.66 9.68 19.55
C ASP A 848 -14.88 8.80 19.91
N ALA A 849 -16.03 9.42 20.15
CA ALA A 849 -17.26 8.77 20.57
C ALA A 849 -17.89 7.89 19.47
N SER A 850 -18.79 7.02 19.92
CA SER A 850 -19.51 6.02 19.14
C SER A 850 -20.98 6.40 19.00
N LEU A 851 -21.61 6.05 17.87
CA LEU A 851 -23.06 6.16 17.75
C LEU A 851 -23.73 4.93 18.37
N VAL A 852 -24.70 5.17 19.24
CA VAL A 852 -25.50 4.15 19.93
C VAL A 852 -26.98 4.41 19.64
N PRO A 853 -27.62 3.62 18.76
CA PRO A 853 -29.05 3.71 18.54
C PRO A 853 -29.83 3.43 19.82
N ILE A 854 -30.81 4.29 20.16
CA ILE A 854 -31.55 4.16 21.43
C ILE A 854 -32.40 2.88 21.45
N GLU A 855 -32.87 2.43 20.29
CA GLU A 855 -33.58 1.15 20.10
C GLU A 855 -32.77 -0.07 20.55
N MET A 856 -31.43 0.00 20.52
CA MET A 856 -30.55 -1.08 21.00
C MET A 856 -30.41 -1.12 22.52
N ILE A 857 -30.89 -0.10 23.23
CA ILE A 857 -30.84 -0.06 24.69
C ILE A 857 -32.10 -0.74 25.22
N SER A 858 -31.95 -1.71 26.12
CA SER A 858 -33.06 -2.43 26.76
C SER A 858 -33.41 -1.88 28.14
N LYS A 859 -32.42 -1.39 28.90
CA LYS A 859 -32.57 -0.84 30.26
C LYS A 859 -31.53 0.25 30.49
N VAL A 860 -31.88 1.22 31.34
CA VAL A 860 -31.04 2.37 31.73
C VAL A 860 -31.03 2.52 33.26
N TRP A 861 -29.88 2.93 33.80
CA TRP A 861 -29.68 3.34 35.19
C TRP A 861 -28.70 4.51 35.24
N SER A 862 -28.75 5.34 36.29
CA SER A 862 -27.72 6.34 36.53
C SER A 862 -26.37 5.66 36.86
N ALA A 863 -25.29 6.29 36.41
CA ALA A 863 -23.95 5.85 36.73
C ALA A 863 -23.07 7.06 37.07
N GLU A 864 -22.09 6.85 37.94
CA GLU A 864 -21.01 7.80 38.15
C GLU A 864 -19.68 7.11 37.82
N LEU A 865 -18.82 7.83 37.10
CA LEU A 865 -17.55 7.30 36.61
C LEU A 865 -16.41 8.30 36.85
N ARG A 866 -15.28 7.81 37.38
CA ARG A 866 -14.06 8.59 37.55
C ARG A 866 -12.86 7.97 36.85
N HIS A 867 -12.13 8.77 36.07
CA HIS A 867 -10.81 8.37 35.54
C HIS A 867 -9.73 8.50 36.62
N THR A 868 -8.91 7.46 36.78
CA THR A 868 -7.88 7.40 37.83
C THR A 868 -6.64 6.63 37.35
N VAL A 869 -5.53 6.75 38.09
CA VAL A 869 -4.30 5.97 37.86
C VAL A 869 -4.29 4.73 38.75
N ASP A 870 -4.67 4.90 40.01
CA ASP A 870 -4.68 3.87 41.04
C ASP A 870 -6.12 3.51 41.43
N VAL A 871 -6.28 2.33 42.02
CA VAL A 871 -7.57 1.90 42.58
C VAL A 871 -7.94 2.86 43.70
N PRO A 872 -9.14 3.47 43.70
CA PRO A 872 -9.53 4.43 44.73
C PRO A 872 -9.62 3.79 46.13
N ASP A 873 -9.06 4.44 47.15
CA ASP A 873 -9.03 3.93 48.54
C ASP A 873 -10.41 3.98 49.25
N ASP A 874 -11.36 4.75 48.72
CA ASP A 874 -12.67 5.08 49.30
C ASP A 874 -13.81 4.14 48.87
N LEU A 875 -13.50 3.08 48.11
CA LEU A 875 -14.48 2.14 47.56
C LEU A 875 -15.34 1.42 48.61
N ASP A 876 -14.89 1.33 49.87
CA ASP A 876 -15.55 0.55 50.91
C ASP A 876 -16.27 1.38 52.00
N ALA A 877 -16.09 2.71 52.06
CA ALA A 877 -16.49 3.49 53.24
C ALA A 877 -17.93 4.06 53.22
N ASN A 878 -18.50 4.35 52.04
CA ASN A 878 -19.76 5.12 51.94
C ASN A 878 -20.88 4.49 51.09
N GLY A 879 -20.71 3.28 50.55
CA GLY A 879 -21.81 2.54 49.89
C GLY A 879 -22.42 3.21 48.64
N LEU A 880 -21.78 4.24 48.09
CA LEU A 880 -22.16 4.85 46.81
C LEU A 880 -21.42 4.12 45.68
N TYR A 881 -22.18 3.61 44.71
CA TYR A 881 -21.72 2.79 43.57
C TYR A 881 -20.93 3.63 42.55
N TYR A 882 -19.70 4.05 42.90
CA TYR A 882 -18.81 4.76 42.00
C TYR A 882 -18.03 3.77 41.11
N HIS A 883 -18.14 3.92 39.79
CA HIS A 883 -17.30 3.21 38.83
C HIS A 883 -15.99 3.99 38.63
N TYR A 884 -14.94 3.29 38.25
CA TYR A 884 -13.68 3.95 37.89
C TYR A 884 -13.03 3.32 36.66
N CYS A 885 -12.23 4.12 35.96
CA CYS A 885 -11.56 3.71 34.73
C CYS A 885 -10.08 4.07 34.78
N ARG A 886 -9.22 3.07 34.60
CA ARG A 886 -7.75 3.21 34.54
C ARG A 886 -7.18 2.89 33.17
N PHE A 887 -7.88 2.06 32.41
CA PHE A 887 -7.40 1.49 31.16
C PHE A 887 -8.43 1.68 30.06
N ALA A 888 -7.96 1.62 28.82
CA ALA A 888 -8.74 1.79 27.63
C ALA A 888 -8.34 0.72 26.59
N VAL A 889 -9.28 0.35 25.73
CA VAL A 889 -9.10 -0.59 24.62
C VAL A 889 -9.49 0.09 23.31
N ARG A 890 -8.68 -0.13 22.26
CA ARG A 890 -8.97 0.44 20.94
C ARG A 890 -10.13 -0.31 20.29
N SER A 891 -11.16 0.42 19.83
CA SER A 891 -12.38 -0.15 19.27
C SER A 891 -12.41 -0.21 17.74
N ASP A 892 -11.45 0.36 17.02
CA ASP A 892 -11.39 0.35 15.55
C ASP A 892 -10.16 -0.39 14.98
N GLY A 893 -9.57 -1.29 15.77
CA GLY A 893 -8.45 -2.13 15.33
C GLY A 893 -8.82 -3.08 14.19
N SER A 894 -7.84 -3.44 13.36
CA SER A 894 -8.00 -4.55 12.40
C SER A 894 -8.09 -5.90 13.12
N ASP A 895 -8.70 -6.91 12.48
CA ASP A 895 -8.80 -8.30 12.97
C ASP A 895 -7.47 -8.98 13.34
N ASP A 896 -6.34 -8.33 13.02
CA ASP A 896 -4.99 -8.81 13.29
C ASP A 896 -4.27 -8.04 14.41
N THR A 897 -4.90 -7.03 15.03
CA THR A 897 -4.23 -6.18 16.05
C THR A 897 -5.14 -5.84 17.22
N VAL A 898 -4.56 -5.80 18.41
CA VAL A 898 -5.22 -5.31 19.62
C VAL A 898 -4.35 -4.29 20.32
N CYS A 899 -4.98 -3.23 20.83
CA CYS A 899 -4.31 -2.11 21.50
C CYS A 899 -5.00 -1.83 22.83
N LEU A 900 -4.24 -1.91 23.92
CA LEU A 900 -4.65 -1.63 25.28
C LEU A 900 -3.77 -0.49 25.80
N MET A 901 -4.38 0.54 26.36
CA MET A 901 -3.68 1.74 26.82
C MET A 901 -4.06 2.05 28.26
N PRO A 902 -3.15 2.60 29.08
CA PRO A 902 -3.54 3.40 30.23
C PRO A 902 -4.42 4.58 29.77
N ILE A 903 -5.29 5.05 30.64
CA ILE A 903 -6.20 6.16 30.31
C ILE A 903 -5.42 7.41 29.86
N ALA A 904 -5.90 8.12 28.84
CA ALA A 904 -5.14 9.23 28.27
C ALA A 904 -4.89 10.37 29.28
N SER A 905 -3.76 11.07 29.14
CA SER A 905 -3.30 12.05 30.14
C SER A 905 -4.32 13.16 30.40
N HIS A 906 -5.07 13.57 29.38
CA HIS A 906 -5.98 14.70 29.49
C HIS A 906 -7.24 14.37 30.30
N LEU A 907 -7.59 13.08 30.43
CA LEU A 907 -8.68 12.59 31.27
C LEU A 907 -8.28 12.52 32.75
N LEU A 908 -6.99 12.59 33.05
CA LEU A 908 -6.49 12.58 34.43
C LEU A 908 -6.40 14.00 35.03
N PRO A 909 -6.58 14.14 36.36
CA PRO A 909 -6.27 15.36 37.08
C PRO A 909 -4.84 15.83 36.80
N ARG A 910 -4.60 17.15 36.81
CA ARG A 910 -3.30 17.75 36.46
C ARG A 910 -2.10 17.14 37.21
N THR A 911 -2.28 16.76 38.48
CA THR A 911 -1.25 16.15 39.33
C THR A 911 -0.84 14.75 38.89
N ASN A 912 -1.72 14.05 38.16
CA ASN A 912 -1.54 12.65 37.79
C ASN A 912 -1.23 12.48 36.29
N ARG A 913 -1.04 13.58 35.57
CA ARG A 913 -0.73 13.57 34.13
C ARG A 913 0.60 12.89 33.83
N TRP A 914 0.68 12.21 32.69
CA TRP A 914 1.88 11.49 32.27
C TRP A 914 2.97 12.47 31.85
N HIS A 915 4.23 12.13 32.13
CA HIS A 915 5.40 12.78 31.55
C HIS A 915 5.90 11.92 30.39
N ASN A 916 6.16 12.54 29.23
CA ASN A 916 6.73 11.81 28.11
C ASN A 916 8.24 11.65 28.32
N PRO A 917 8.80 10.44 28.09
CA PRO A 917 10.24 10.26 28.03
C PRO A 917 10.82 11.11 26.90
N TRP A 918 12.05 11.60 27.09
CA TRP A 918 12.78 12.39 26.09
C TRP A 918 13.99 11.60 25.64
N TYR A 919 14.05 11.30 24.34
CA TYR A 919 15.14 10.53 23.74
C TYR A 919 16.12 11.42 22.97
N ASN A 920 17.40 11.07 23.03
CA ASN A 920 18.42 11.70 22.22
C ASN A 920 18.36 11.13 20.78
N GLN A 921 18.17 11.98 19.78
CA GLN A 921 18.05 11.53 18.39
C GLN A 921 19.32 10.88 17.82
N GLN A 922 20.46 11.05 18.48
CA GLN A 922 21.75 10.50 18.05
C GLN A 922 22.14 9.19 18.76
N SER A 923 21.45 8.79 19.82
CA SER A 923 21.76 7.54 20.54
C SER A 923 21.12 6.32 19.87
N LYS A 924 21.87 5.23 19.75
CA LYS A 924 21.35 3.93 19.33
C LYS A 924 20.60 3.25 20.48
N PRO A 925 19.47 2.57 20.26
CA PRO A 925 18.79 1.81 21.30
C PRO A 925 19.67 0.70 21.88
N GLU A 926 19.53 0.47 23.17
CA GLU A 926 20.21 -0.59 23.91
C GLU A 926 19.22 -1.71 24.23
N VAL A 927 19.63 -2.97 24.01
CA VAL A 927 18.75 -4.15 24.09
C VAL A 927 19.13 -5.04 25.26
N LEU A 928 18.16 -5.36 26.11
CA LEU A 928 18.23 -6.35 27.18
C LEU A 928 17.50 -7.61 26.73
N ASP A 929 18.24 -8.68 26.42
CA ASP A 929 17.64 -9.94 26.01
C ASP A 929 17.34 -10.83 27.23
N LEU A 930 16.06 -11.08 27.47
CA LEU A 930 15.58 -11.87 28.61
C LEU A 930 15.57 -13.38 28.32
N THR A 931 15.77 -13.76 27.05
CA THR A 931 15.76 -15.15 26.58
C THR A 931 16.93 -15.46 25.65
N PRO A 932 18.18 -15.44 26.14
CA PRO A 932 19.37 -15.69 25.31
C PRO A 932 19.38 -17.03 24.57
N GLY A 933 18.60 -18.02 25.03
CA GLY A 933 18.41 -19.30 24.33
C GLY A 933 17.61 -19.20 23.01
N VAL A 934 17.01 -18.05 22.71
CA VAL A 934 16.26 -17.81 21.47
C VAL A 934 16.79 -16.54 20.78
N LEU A 935 17.67 -16.72 19.79
CA LEU A 935 18.40 -15.62 19.16
C LEU A 935 17.54 -14.65 18.33
N GLY A 936 16.33 -15.06 17.93
CA GLY A 936 15.57 -14.38 16.88
C GLY A 936 15.36 -12.87 17.10
N LEU A 937 14.87 -12.47 18.28
CA LEU A 937 14.63 -11.05 18.57
C LEU A 937 15.93 -10.26 18.71
N ALA A 938 16.88 -10.76 19.52
CA ALA A 938 18.17 -10.08 19.72
C ALA A 938 18.91 -9.88 18.38
N GLU A 939 18.89 -10.89 17.50
CA GLU A 939 19.53 -10.84 16.19
C GLU A 939 18.80 -9.86 15.26
N GLY A 940 17.48 -9.86 15.27
CA GLY A 940 16.70 -8.88 14.52
C GLY A 940 17.00 -7.43 14.92
N PHE A 941 17.09 -7.15 16.23
CA PHE A 941 17.47 -5.84 16.74
C PHE A 941 18.93 -5.48 16.42
N TYR A 942 19.85 -6.45 16.50
CA TYR A 942 21.24 -6.27 16.12
C TYR A 942 21.38 -5.89 14.64
N GLN A 943 20.66 -6.58 13.75
CA GLN A 943 20.59 -6.26 12.32
C GLN A 943 19.95 -4.89 12.04
N ALA A 944 19.01 -4.45 12.90
CA ALA A 944 18.45 -3.11 12.90
C ALA A 944 19.39 -2.03 13.50
N GLN A 945 20.68 -2.35 13.69
CA GLN A 945 21.71 -1.46 14.23
C GLN A 945 21.51 -1.03 15.70
N CYS A 946 20.71 -1.78 16.46
CA CYS A 946 20.62 -1.63 17.91
C CYS A 946 21.80 -2.34 18.58
N ASN A 947 22.17 -1.89 19.78
CA ASN A 947 23.24 -2.52 20.54
C ASN A 947 22.64 -3.57 21.48
N VAL A 948 23.07 -4.84 21.37
CA VAL A 948 22.71 -5.88 22.34
C VAL A 948 23.59 -5.70 23.56
N HIS A 949 23.02 -5.10 24.62
CA HIS A 949 23.75 -4.69 25.82
C HIS A 949 23.96 -5.86 26.76
N SER A 950 22.91 -6.62 27.06
CA SER A 950 22.99 -7.71 28.03
C SER A 950 22.00 -8.84 27.83
N GLY A 951 22.36 -10.02 28.32
CA GLY A 951 21.55 -11.24 28.34
C GLY A 951 21.23 -11.68 29.77
N PHE A 952 19.96 -11.78 30.11
CA PHE A 952 19.45 -12.21 31.42
C PHE A 952 19.09 -13.70 31.41
N ASN A 953 19.08 -14.35 32.57
CA ASN A 953 18.89 -15.80 32.70
C ASN A 953 19.89 -16.59 31.83
N PHE A 954 21.14 -16.13 31.79
CA PHE A 954 22.16 -16.71 30.92
C PHE A 954 22.67 -18.05 31.48
N ASP A 955 22.47 -19.14 30.74
CA ASP A 955 23.04 -20.47 31.03
C ASP A 955 24.31 -20.70 30.19
N PRO A 956 25.51 -20.75 30.81
CA PRO A 956 26.77 -20.98 30.10
C PRO A 956 26.84 -22.30 29.33
N SER A 957 26.04 -23.31 29.70
CA SER A 957 26.00 -24.61 29.04
C SER A 957 25.12 -24.63 27.80
N ALA A 958 24.08 -23.79 27.75
CA ALA A 958 23.07 -23.78 26.69
C ALA A 958 23.17 -22.56 25.76
N HIS A 959 23.73 -21.43 26.21
CA HIS A 959 23.64 -20.14 25.51
C HIS A 959 24.97 -19.66 24.89
N LEU A 960 25.91 -20.58 24.63
CA LEU A 960 27.21 -20.25 24.02
C LEU A 960 27.09 -19.57 22.65
N THR A 961 26.08 -19.93 21.86
CA THR A 961 25.82 -19.30 20.55
C THR A 961 25.48 -17.82 20.69
N TRP A 962 24.65 -17.47 21.68
CA TRP A 962 24.32 -16.08 22.01
C TRP A 962 25.57 -15.30 22.41
N ARG A 963 26.40 -15.90 23.27
CA ARG A 963 27.67 -15.29 23.69
C ARG A 963 28.64 -15.07 22.54
N SER A 964 28.65 -15.98 21.56
CA SER A 964 29.49 -15.86 20.37
C SER A 964 29.02 -14.73 19.44
N ALA A 965 27.70 -14.54 19.32
CA ALA A 965 27.12 -13.47 18.51
C ALA A 965 27.33 -12.08 19.16
N TYR A 966 27.18 -11.99 20.49
CA TYR A 966 27.26 -10.73 21.24
C TYR A 966 28.40 -10.80 22.27
N ASN A 967 29.63 -10.92 21.77
CA ASN A 967 30.82 -11.16 22.60
C ASN A 967 31.17 -10.01 23.58
N VAL A 968 30.69 -8.80 23.31
CA VAL A 968 30.86 -7.60 24.16
C VAL A 968 29.71 -7.37 25.13
N ALA A 969 28.58 -8.08 24.97
CA ALA A 969 27.42 -7.89 25.83
C ALA A 969 27.67 -8.41 27.25
N THR A 970 26.99 -7.87 28.25
CA THR A 970 27.07 -8.37 29.63
C THR A 970 26.13 -9.56 29.81
N THR A 971 26.58 -10.63 30.48
CA THR A 971 25.74 -11.80 30.76
C THR A 971 25.42 -11.88 32.25
N TYR A 972 24.14 -11.97 32.59
CA TYR A 972 23.67 -12.16 33.95
C TYR A 972 23.13 -13.60 34.11
N ASP A 973 23.84 -14.39 34.90
CA ASP A 973 23.44 -15.74 35.31
C ASP A 973 22.56 -15.65 36.58
N GLY A 974 21.56 -16.51 36.69
CA GLY A 974 20.58 -16.55 37.77
C GLY A 974 19.14 -16.28 37.32
N THR A 975 18.21 -16.24 38.28
CA THR A 975 16.81 -15.92 38.00
C THR A 975 16.62 -14.42 37.80
N MET A 976 15.69 -14.03 36.93
CA MET A 976 15.38 -12.60 36.66
C MET A 976 15.18 -11.79 37.94
N LYS A 977 14.40 -12.32 38.89
CA LYS A 977 14.19 -11.67 40.19
C LYS A 977 15.49 -11.45 40.96
N GLY A 978 16.33 -12.48 41.09
CA GLY A 978 17.62 -12.37 41.78
C GLY A 978 18.56 -11.38 41.10
N ILE A 979 18.63 -11.41 39.77
CA ILE A 979 19.45 -10.48 38.98
C ILE A 979 18.98 -9.04 39.21
N VAL A 980 17.68 -8.77 39.09
CA VAL A 980 17.11 -7.42 39.31
C VAL A 980 17.36 -6.94 40.74
N GLU A 981 17.15 -7.80 41.75
CA GLU A 981 17.43 -7.48 43.15
C GLU A 981 18.91 -7.14 43.38
N ASP A 982 19.81 -7.90 42.78
CA ASP A 982 21.25 -7.69 42.90
C ASP A 982 21.73 -6.44 42.13
N ILE A 983 21.11 -6.10 40.99
CA ILE A 983 21.34 -4.84 40.27
C ILE A 983 20.83 -3.65 41.09
N ASN A 984 19.58 -3.70 41.56
CA ASN A 984 18.96 -2.62 42.33
C ASN A 984 19.66 -2.40 43.68
N SER A 985 20.22 -3.46 44.28
CA SER A 985 21.05 -3.37 45.49
C SER A 985 22.53 -3.07 45.23
N ARG A 986 22.92 -2.87 43.96
CA ARG A 986 24.29 -2.57 43.49
C ARG A 986 25.34 -3.64 43.81
N LYS A 987 24.92 -4.90 43.97
CA LYS A 987 25.82 -6.06 44.06
C LYS A 987 26.34 -6.48 42.69
N LEU A 988 25.51 -6.33 41.67
CA LEU A 988 25.90 -6.46 40.26
C LEU A 988 26.02 -5.07 39.64
N LEU A 989 26.96 -4.91 38.70
CA LEU A 989 26.98 -3.75 37.83
C LEU A 989 25.70 -3.79 36.99
N GLY A 990 24.84 -2.80 37.22
CA GLY A 990 23.55 -2.68 36.53
C GLY A 990 23.70 -2.16 35.12
N VAL A 991 22.59 -1.65 34.60
CA VAL A 991 22.49 -1.04 33.27
C VAL A 991 22.77 0.48 33.32
N ASP A 992 23.49 0.92 34.36
CA ASP A 992 23.74 2.33 34.69
C ASP A 992 24.74 3.02 33.75
N ASP A 993 25.48 2.24 32.95
CA ASP A 993 26.38 2.73 31.91
C ASP A 993 25.64 3.26 30.67
N ILE A 994 24.34 2.96 30.54
CA ILE A 994 23.50 3.49 29.48
C ILE A 994 23.29 4.99 29.69
N SER A 995 23.62 5.76 28.66
CA SER A 995 23.48 7.22 28.66
C SER A 995 22.02 7.64 28.84
N ARG A 996 21.77 8.69 29.64
CA ARG A 996 20.43 9.26 29.79
C ARG A 996 19.87 9.70 28.44
N GLY A 997 18.61 9.32 28.17
CA GLY A 997 17.93 9.61 26.91
C GLY A 997 18.21 8.59 25.81
N THR A 998 18.99 7.54 26.07
CA THR A 998 19.09 6.37 25.19
C THR A 998 17.88 5.46 25.40
N PRO A 999 17.13 5.07 24.34
CA PRO A 999 16.01 4.14 24.47
C PRO A 999 16.47 2.76 24.95
N LEU A 1000 15.82 2.23 25.99
CA LEU A 1000 16.09 0.90 26.51
C LEU A 1000 15.00 -0.09 26.08
N VAL A 1001 15.37 -1.18 25.42
CA VAL A 1001 14.45 -2.18 24.86
C VAL A 1001 14.69 -3.52 25.54
N ALA A 1002 13.68 -4.08 26.20
CA ALA A 1002 13.73 -5.46 26.67
C ALA A 1002 13.12 -6.40 25.63
N THR A 1003 13.76 -7.53 25.33
CA THR A 1003 13.23 -8.57 24.42
C THR A 1003 12.94 -9.86 25.15
N LEU A 1004 11.81 -10.49 24.84
CA LEU A 1004 11.38 -11.74 25.44
C LEU A 1004 10.79 -12.68 24.39
N SER A 1005 11.33 -13.87 24.24
CA SER A 1005 10.83 -14.86 23.27
C SER A 1005 10.36 -16.14 23.95
N ILE A 1006 9.09 -16.48 23.73
CA ILE A 1006 8.51 -17.78 24.09
C ILE A 1006 8.54 -18.64 22.81
N PRO A 1007 9.45 -19.61 22.70
CA PRO A 1007 9.55 -20.42 21.49
C PRO A 1007 8.38 -21.41 21.40
N ASP A 1008 7.92 -21.69 20.18
CA ASP A 1008 7.04 -22.84 19.93
C ASP A 1008 7.89 -24.10 19.68
N LYS A 1009 7.87 -25.04 20.63
CA LYS A 1009 8.56 -26.33 20.54
C LYS A 1009 7.65 -27.44 19.99
N GLY A 1010 6.47 -27.08 19.47
CA GLY A 1010 5.51 -27.98 18.85
C GLY A 1010 4.52 -28.61 19.85
N ILE A 1011 3.44 -29.19 19.33
CA ILE A 1011 2.31 -29.67 20.13
C ILE A 1011 2.75 -30.73 21.18
N ALA A 1012 3.70 -31.60 20.82
CA ALA A 1012 4.21 -32.65 21.70
C ALA A 1012 4.82 -32.11 23.02
N GLN A 1013 5.41 -30.91 23.01
CA GLN A 1013 6.04 -30.29 24.18
C GLN A 1013 5.16 -29.19 24.81
N ARG A 1014 3.96 -28.96 24.28
CA ARG A 1014 3.11 -27.81 24.64
C ARG A 1014 2.71 -27.78 26.11
N LYS A 1015 2.44 -28.94 26.71
CA LYS A 1015 2.10 -29.04 28.14
C LYS A 1015 3.27 -28.60 29.05
N GLU A 1016 4.49 -28.99 28.69
CA GLU A 1016 5.72 -28.57 29.37
C GLU A 1016 5.96 -27.07 29.14
N GLN A 1017 5.81 -26.59 27.90
CA GLN A 1017 5.92 -25.16 27.58
C GLN A 1017 4.95 -24.28 28.38
N ILE A 1018 3.68 -24.72 28.57
CA ILE A 1018 2.67 -24.01 29.38
C ILE A 1018 3.03 -24.03 30.89
N THR A 1019 3.82 -25.00 31.34
CA THR A 1019 4.18 -25.10 32.77
C THR A 1019 5.46 -24.34 33.07
N GLU A 1020 6.45 -24.40 32.18
CA GLU A 1020 7.82 -23.93 32.42
C GLU A 1020 8.15 -22.64 31.64
N ASN A 1021 8.02 -22.65 30.31
CA ASN A 1021 8.46 -21.51 29.47
C ASN A 1021 7.70 -20.21 29.75
N ILE A 1022 6.43 -20.28 30.13
CA ILE A 1022 5.60 -19.08 30.35
C ILE A 1022 5.75 -18.47 31.75
N GLN A 1023 6.52 -19.08 32.64
CA GLN A 1023 6.76 -18.54 33.99
C GLN A 1023 7.49 -17.19 33.96
N ILE A 1024 8.30 -16.95 32.94
CA ILE A 1024 9.00 -15.68 32.75
C ILE A 1024 8.04 -14.48 32.62
N LEU A 1025 6.79 -14.70 32.17
CA LEU A 1025 5.76 -13.66 32.12
C LEU A 1025 5.29 -13.20 33.51
N LEU A 1026 5.49 -14.01 34.55
CA LEU A 1026 5.18 -13.61 35.92
C LEU A 1026 6.23 -12.66 36.51
N ASN A 1027 7.41 -12.56 35.88
CA ASN A 1027 8.52 -11.72 36.36
C ASN A 1027 8.51 -10.30 35.75
N ILE A 1028 7.43 -9.90 35.07
CA ILE A 1028 7.33 -8.60 34.41
C ILE A 1028 7.36 -7.46 35.43
N ASP A 1029 6.73 -7.61 36.59
CA ASP A 1029 6.78 -6.58 37.64
C ASP A 1029 8.21 -6.37 38.15
N GLU A 1030 8.97 -7.46 38.32
CA GLU A 1030 10.40 -7.40 38.67
C GLU A 1030 11.19 -6.69 37.58
N LEU A 1031 11.02 -7.05 36.30
CA LEU A 1031 11.70 -6.39 35.18
C LEU A 1031 11.45 -4.87 35.18
N LEU A 1032 10.19 -4.46 35.39
CA LEU A 1032 9.80 -3.05 35.39
C LEU A 1032 10.30 -2.27 36.62
N SER A 1033 10.82 -2.98 37.64
CA SER A 1033 11.48 -2.39 38.81
C SER A 1033 12.96 -2.07 38.61
N LEU A 1034 13.55 -2.43 37.46
CA LEU A 1034 14.93 -2.07 37.11
C LEU A 1034 15.14 -0.55 37.09
N SER A 1035 16.38 -0.14 37.37
CA SER A 1035 16.85 1.25 37.22
C SER A 1035 18.11 1.27 36.36
N PRO A 1036 18.11 1.93 35.18
CA PRO A 1036 16.95 2.50 34.50
C PRO A 1036 15.92 1.42 34.10
N ARG A 1037 14.63 1.76 34.17
CA ARG A 1037 13.55 0.88 33.71
C ARG A 1037 13.57 0.80 32.17
N PRO A 1038 13.21 -0.33 31.56
CA PRO A 1038 13.03 -0.39 30.10
C PRO A 1038 12.06 0.68 29.61
N ASP A 1039 12.22 1.17 28.39
CA ASP A 1039 11.25 2.07 27.76
C ASP A 1039 10.26 1.29 26.90
N PHE A 1040 10.76 0.20 26.31
CA PHE A 1040 10.04 -0.72 25.44
C PHE A 1040 10.23 -2.16 25.92
N LEU A 1041 9.19 -2.99 25.77
CA LEU A 1041 9.26 -4.44 25.91
C LEU A 1041 8.66 -5.09 24.66
N VAL A 1042 9.44 -5.94 23.99
CA VAL A 1042 9.00 -6.70 22.82
C VAL A 1042 8.95 -8.17 23.18
N VAL A 1043 7.75 -8.75 23.15
CA VAL A 1043 7.50 -10.15 23.45
C VAL A 1043 7.01 -10.87 22.21
N THR A 1044 7.68 -11.96 21.84
CA THR A 1044 7.20 -12.88 20.81
C THR A 1044 6.67 -14.14 21.46
N CYS A 1045 5.42 -14.51 21.19
CA CYS A 1045 4.81 -15.69 21.76
C CYS A 1045 3.95 -16.46 20.74
N PRO A 1046 3.76 -17.78 20.95
CA PRO A 1046 2.91 -18.58 20.07
C PRO A 1046 1.42 -18.27 20.32
N ILE A 1047 0.56 -18.54 19.33
CA ILE A 1047 -0.89 -18.27 19.45
C ILE A 1047 -1.58 -19.02 20.59
N TRP A 1048 -1.05 -20.18 20.99
CA TRP A 1048 -1.59 -20.97 22.09
C TRP A 1048 -1.48 -20.27 23.45
N ILE A 1049 -0.75 -19.15 23.56
CA ILE A 1049 -0.71 -18.33 24.79
C ILE A 1049 -2.09 -17.80 25.20
N LEU A 1050 -3.03 -17.70 24.25
CA LEU A 1050 -4.43 -17.30 24.49
C LEU A 1050 -5.34 -18.48 24.86
N HIS A 1051 -4.84 -19.72 24.84
CA HIS A 1051 -5.59 -20.87 25.32
C HIS A 1051 -5.84 -20.73 26.83
N LYS A 1052 -6.99 -21.20 27.32
CA LYS A 1052 -7.43 -21.07 28.74
C LYS A 1052 -6.38 -21.48 29.78
N ASP A 1053 -5.52 -22.46 29.45
CA ASP A 1053 -4.47 -22.97 30.35
C ASP A 1053 -3.25 -22.03 30.48
N ALA A 1054 -3.05 -21.14 29.52
CA ALA A 1054 -1.93 -20.19 29.46
C ALA A 1054 -2.37 -18.73 29.63
N HIS A 1055 -3.59 -18.40 29.21
CA HIS A 1055 -4.13 -17.04 29.13
C HIS A 1055 -4.00 -16.24 30.43
N ASN A 1056 -4.23 -16.87 31.59
CA ASN A 1056 -4.16 -16.18 32.87
C ASN A 1056 -2.78 -15.56 33.16
N ARG A 1057 -1.69 -16.23 32.78
CA ARG A 1057 -0.33 -15.70 32.97
C ARG A 1057 -0.01 -14.57 32.00
N PHE A 1058 -0.51 -14.67 30.76
CA PHE A 1058 -0.35 -13.63 29.75
C PHE A 1058 -1.17 -12.38 30.07
N SER A 1059 -2.43 -12.55 30.48
CA SER A 1059 -3.30 -11.49 30.99
C SER A 1059 -2.68 -10.77 32.19
N HIS A 1060 -2.05 -11.52 33.11
CA HIS A 1060 -1.31 -10.94 34.22
C HIS A 1060 -0.17 -10.04 33.75
N ALA A 1061 0.68 -10.49 32.83
CA ALA A 1061 1.75 -9.68 32.26
C ALA A 1061 1.22 -8.38 31.61
N ILE A 1062 0.14 -8.47 30.83
CA ILE A 1062 -0.53 -7.30 30.22
C ILE A 1062 -1.01 -6.33 31.30
N HIS A 1063 -1.67 -6.84 32.34
CA HIS A 1063 -2.16 -6.01 33.44
C HIS A 1063 -1.00 -5.32 34.20
N SER A 1064 0.10 -6.03 34.45
CA SER A 1064 1.30 -5.47 35.09
C SER A 1064 1.92 -4.35 34.24
N LEU A 1065 2.00 -4.52 32.91
CA LEU A 1065 2.43 -3.47 31.98
C LEU A 1065 1.53 -2.23 32.03
N LEU A 1066 0.21 -2.41 31.94
CA LEU A 1066 -0.76 -1.32 31.98
C LEU A 1066 -0.71 -0.57 33.32
N ARG A 1067 -0.59 -1.28 34.44
CA ARG A 1067 -0.42 -0.70 35.78
C ARG A 1067 0.85 0.14 35.87
N HIS A 1068 1.92 -0.29 35.23
CA HIS A 1068 3.19 0.45 35.14
C HIS A 1068 3.22 1.49 34.03
N ARG A 1069 2.05 1.83 33.47
CA ARG A 1069 1.83 2.93 32.51
C ARG A 1069 2.38 2.65 31.11
N TYR A 1070 2.47 1.38 30.73
CA TYR A 1070 2.81 0.98 29.36
C TYR A 1070 1.55 0.83 28.52
N GLY A 1071 1.57 1.37 27.31
CA GLY A 1071 0.63 0.99 26.26
C GLY A 1071 1.05 -0.35 25.68
N VAL A 1072 0.11 -1.26 25.44
CA VAL A 1072 0.33 -2.64 25.00
C VAL A 1072 -0.33 -2.86 23.65
N HIS A 1073 0.46 -3.25 22.66
CA HIS A 1073 0.05 -3.54 21.29
C HIS A 1073 0.33 -5.00 20.99
N ILE A 1074 -0.66 -5.73 20.50
CA ILE A 1074 -0.54 -7.15 20.17
C ILE A 1074 -0.90 -7.31 18.71
N ALA A 1075 0.02 -7.84 17.91
CA ALA A 1075 -0.17 -8.08 16.49
C ALA A 1075 -0.06 -9.58 16.19
N LYS A 1076 -0.96 -10.07 15.34
CA LYS A 1076 -0.89 -11.41 14.76
C LYS A 1076 -0.02 -11.36 13.51
N VAL A 1077 1.14 -12.01 13.56
CA VAL A 1077 2.15 -11.96 12.50
C VAL A 1077 2.28 -13.33 11.85
N LYS A 1078 2.18 -13.39 10.52
CA LYS A 1078 2.46 -14.59 9.72
C LYS A 1078 3.89 -14.52 9.20
N PHE A 1079 4.63 -15.62 9.24
CA PHE A 1079 6.03 -15.62 8.81
C PHE A 1079 6.23 -15.48 7.29
N ARG A 1080 5.35 -16.08 6.48
CA ARG A 1080 5.46 -16.06 5.01
C ARG A 1080 5.52 -14.66 4.39
N PRO A 1081 4.75 -13.66 4.86
CA PRO A 1081 4.94 -12.26 4.48
C PRO A 1081 6.31 -11.64 4.72
N HIS A 1082 7.10 -12.18 5.63
CA HIS A 1082 8.40 -11.64 6.02
C HIS A 1082 9.58 -12.46 5.47
N GLY A 1083 9.39 -13.20 4.37
CA GLY A 1083 10.47 -13.95 3.72
C GLY A 1083 10.88 -15.25 4.42
N ILE A 1084 10.16 -15.65 5.48
CA ILE A 1084 10.39 -16.91 6.18
C ILE A 1084 9.44 -17.97 5.57
N PRO A 1085 9.95 -19.07 4.98
CA PRO A 1085 9.13 -20.07 4.28
C PRO A 1085 8.41 -21.02 5.26
N ARG A 1086 7.69 -20.46 6.22
CA ARG A 1086 6.85 -21.16 7.19
C ARG A 1086 5.46 -20.51 7.21
N ASP A 1087 4.42 -21.33 7.25
CA ASP A 1087 3.02 -20.87 7.33
C ASP A 1087 2.54 -20.79 8.78
N GLU A 1088 3.45 -20.48 9.70
CA GLU A 1088 3.16 -20.35 11.12
C GLU A 1088 2.72 -18.91 11.43
N THR A 1089 1.86 -18.79 12.43
CA THR A 1089 1.40 -17.52 12.98
C THR A 1089 1.93 -17.38 14.40
N MET A 1090 2.43 -16.20 14.72
CA MET A 1090 2.87 -15.82 16.06
C MET A 1090 2.14 -14.56 16.52
N LEU A 1091 2.15 -14.34 17.83
CA LEU A 1091 1.77 -13.07 18.42
C LEU A 1091 3.03 -12.27 18.75
N VAL A 1092 3.02 -10.99 18.39
CA VAL A 1092 4.04 -10.02 18.77
C VAL A 1092 3.37 -9.00 19.67
N LEU A 1093 3.80 -8.93 20.93
CA LEU A 1093 3.40 -7.92 21.88
C LEU A 1093 4.50 -6.86 21.98
N VAL A 1094 4.15 -5.60 21.74
CA VAL A 1094 5.02 -4.44 21.96
C VAL A 1094 4.38 -3.60 23.06
N ALA A 1095 5.11 -3.40 24.15
CA ALA A 1095 4.70 -2.52 25.22
C ALA A 1095 5.64 -1.32 25.29
N SER A 1096 5.11 -0.10 25.47
CA SER A 1096 5.98 1.07 25.67
C SER A 1096 5.42 2.09 26.64
N SER A 1097 6.35 2.70 27.36
CA SER A 1097 6.08 3.77 28.32
C SER A 1097 5.88 5.15 27.64
N ASN A 1098 6.13 5.26 26.33
CA ASN A 1098 5.87 6.46 25.52
C ASN A 1098 4.51 6.36 24.79
N LEU A 1099 3.45 6.80 25.47
CA LEU A 1099 2.08 6.65 25.01
C LEU A 1099 1.70 7.49 23.77
N ARG A 1100 2.50 8.50 23.37
CA ARG A 1100 2.21 9.32 22.17
C ARG A 1100 2.63 8.65 20.85
N SER A 1101 3.73 7.92 20.86
CA SER A 1101 4.28 7.25 19.68
C SER A 1101 3.33 6.16 19.17
N ILE A 1102 2.88 5.33 20.10
CA ILE A 1102 1.96 4.20 19.94
C ILE A 1102 0.53 4.61 19.56
N ALA A 1103 0.08 5.76 20.06
CA ALA A 1103 -1.24 6.33 19.81
C ALA A 1103 -1.46 6.81 18.36
N SER A 1104 -0.38 7.30 17.73
CA SER A 1104 -0.44 7.94 16.41
C SER A 1104 -0.44 6.94 15.24
N THR A 1105 -0.08 5.68 15.52
CA THR A 1105 -0.19 4.60 14.55
C THR A 1105 -1.66 4.18 14.41
N ARG A 1106 -2.37 4.84 13.48
CA ARG A 1106 -3.35 4.10 12.66
C ARG A 1106 -2.64 2.85 12.16
N PRO A 1107 -3.30 1.70 11.96
CA PRO A 1107 -2.70 0.57 11.28
C PRO A 1107 -2.48 0.94 9.79
N GLN A 1108 -1.53 1.85 9.52
CA GLN A 1108 -0.68 1.69 8.36
C GLN A 1108 0.10 0.40 8.62
N LYS A 1109 0.20 -0.46 7.61
CA LYS A 1109 1.13 -1.60 7.53
C LYS A 1109 2.58 -1.10 7.61
N GLN A 1110 2.94 -0.41 8.69
CA GLN A 1110 4.28 0.10 8.97
C GLN A 1110 5.00 -0.75 10.03
N MET A 1111 4.34 -1.77 10.59
CA MET A 1111 4.97 -2.89 11.31
C MET A 1111 5.78 -3.84 10.38
N SER A 1112 6.13 -3.38 9.19
CA SER A 1112 6.60 -4.23 8.09
C SER A 1112 7.51 -3.44 7.16
N THR A 1113 8.67 -2.98 7.66
CA THR A 1113 9.90 -2.72 6.89
C THR A 1113 10.91 -1.95 7.74
N THR A 1114 11.66 -2.61 8.63
CA THR A 1114 13.05 -2.16 8.91
C THR A 1114 13.92 -3.27 9.53
N ILE A 1115 14.08 -4.41 8.86
CA ILE A 1115 15.26 -5.27 9.08
C ILE A 1115 15.71 -5.77 7.71
N LEU A 1116 16.36 -4.87 6.96
CA LEU A 1116 17.35 -5.08 5.90
C LEU A 1116 17.51 -3.73 5.16
N PRO A 1117 18.75 -3.24 4.94
CA PRO A 1117 18.97 -1.88 4.46
C PRO A 1117 18.91 -1.86 2.93
N ASP A 1118 18.11 -0.96 2.34
CA ASP A 1118 18.50 -0.35 1.07
C ASP A 1118 17.84 1.01 0.80
N SER A 1119 18.71 1.94 0.40
CA SER A 1119 18.47 3.31 -0.10
C SER A 1119 17.99 4.38 0.89
N ALA A 1120 18.84 5.40 1.01
CA ALA A 1120 18.67 6.58 1.85
C ALA A 1120 18.14 7.77 1.03
N HIS A 1121 17.03 8.41 1.46
CA HIS A 1121 16.72 9.83 1.20
C HIS A 1121 15.76 10.39 2.29
N PRO A 1122 15.75 11.72 2.54
CA PRO A 1122 15.43 12.29 3.85
C PRO A 1122 13.96 12.68 4.03
N ILE A 1123 13.36 12.30 5.16
CA ILE A 1123 12.08 12.85 5.66
C ILE A 1123 12.41 13.83 6.81
N PRO A 1124 11.89 15.07 6.81
CA PRO A 1124 12.07 15.98 7.93
C PRO A 1124 11.05 15.70 9.06
N SER A 1125 11.52 15.89 10.30
CA SER A 1125 10.79 16.04 11.58
C SER A 1125 10.77 14.85 12.57
N HIS A 1126 11.33 15.14 13.74
CA HIS A 1126 11.24 14.58 15.11
C HIS A 1126 11.09 13.08 15.45
N ASN A 1127 10.61 12.17 14.58
CA ASN A 1127 10.12 10.83 15.00
C ASN A 1127 10.79 9.62 14.33
N ARG A 1128 11.99 9.75 13.74
CA ARG A 1128 12.61 8.73 12.87
C ARG A 1128 12.76 7.33 13.49
N TRP A 1129 12.97 7.22 14.80
CA TRP A 1129 13.24 5.95 15.48
C TRP A 1129 11.98 5.28 16.04
N GLU A 1130 10.97 6.06 16.46
CA GLU A 1130 9.77 5.55 17.14
C GLU A 1130 8.84 4.76 16.20
N THR A 1131 8.85 5.08 14.90
CA THR A 1131 8.10 4.37 13.86
C THR A 1131 8.88 3.22 13.23
N GLN A 1132 10.19 3.11 13.49
CA GLN A 1132 11.01 1.97 13.02
C GLN A 1132 11.08 0.83 14.05
N LEU A 1133 10.86 1.14 15.33
CA LEU A 1133 10.84 0.19 16.46
C LEU A 1133 9.48 -0.51 16.65
N ILE A 1134 8.38 0.17 16.30
CA ILE A 1134 7.00 -0.37 16.27
C ILE A 1134 6.76 -0.89 14.87
#